data_AF-A0A9P6HXA7-F1
#
_entry.id   AF-A0A9P6HXA7-F1
#
_cell.length_a   1.000
_cell.length_b   1.000
_cell.length_c   1.000
_cell.angle_alpha   90.00
_cell.angle_beta   90.00
_cell.angle_gamma   90.00
#
_symmetry.space_group_name_H-M   'P 1'
#
loop_
_entity.id
_entity.type
_entity.pdbx_description
1 polymer ?
#
loop_
_entity_poly.entity_id
_entity_poly.type
_entity_poly.pdbx_seq_one_letter_code
_entity_poly.pdbx_strand_id
1 'polypeptide(L)'
;MFRSLASVPRIIAGVEDPPPSPKITVLPDGPEVHYAHLMKAPVRREFNEGRYTTLVPLHKSHAKSLFKHVGGEENAQLWKYLFQHPYLEFEDFEEDVAKWSTSTDPLYFTVMSGPASDLSAEPVGFMTFMSIVPEHKRIEIGSICFSKKLQRTRQATETFYLLMKEAFDEGYERIEWKANHLNGPSLAAAERLGIMLINFLMSAMVLAGVGQAQNSTFQNPIITGFNPDPSCIFVPEFNNTFFCATSSFLAFPGLPIHASRDLVHWKHVSNAFSRADQLPGLAFLPKATSGIYAPTLRFHQGTFYLLCTLVNQQLPRTNDSRWDNFVLTATDPYSSDAWSDPVHFSFPGFDPSPFWDDDGKTYVSGAHTAAYYPGIMHAPLDLETGEIGDIIMPWNGTGGRSPEAPHIWKRDGFYYLLLAEGGTRENHMVTMARSRNLTGPYDPAPGNPLLTSANDTSSYFQAVGHADLFQDAKGQWWSVALAVRAGGTYGQDPGAYFGNLPMGRETVLTPVTWEEGEFPVFTPVTGDVSGWPLPPEAIPDEGEGQLSDADDAITFPPGSKLPIHFVHWRLPKARNYAVSPPGHWNTLALKSSVLNLTAFDADFALGRGQTFVGRRMAHSLFRFRVDVDWAKSLTKEEMEVGASIIQDQAQHFDLGIVMLKPSGSEDLRPHLRFRGISETPYRAMENPPNEIFPLPEGWNGQKISLQIEAVNSTHFAFSAGLASQGDVSEMRVFGHCKGTELVPYYSG
;
A
#
# COMPACT_ATOMS: atom_id res chain seq x y z
N MET A 1 56.13 5.66 -3.05
CA MET A 1 56.45 5.89 -4.48
C MET A 1 55.33 6.72 -5.08
N PHE A 2 55.70 7.92 -5.53
CA PHE A 2 54.84 8.91 -6.19
C PHE A 2 54.56 8.53 -7.65
N ARG A 3 53.49 9.14 -8.19
CA ARG A 3 53.24 9.43 -9.63
C ARG A 3 52.96 8.19 -10.49
N SER A 4 52.24 8.23 -11.59
CA SER A 4 51.51 9.20 -12.43
C SER A 4 51.12 8.31 -13.62
N LEU A 5 49.98 8.53 -14.27
CA LEU A 5 49.93 8.42 -15.74
C LEU A 5 48.62 9.05 -16.21
N ALA A 6 48.81 10.23 -16.80
CA ALA A 6 47.83 10.86 -17.66
C ALA A 6 47.78 10.15 -19.03
N SER A 7 46.77 10.58 -19.80
CA SER A 7 46.62 10.54 -21.26
C SER A 7 46.00 9.30 -21.90
N VAL A 8 44.72 9.42 -22.28
CA VAL A 8 44.16 8.96 -23.57
C VAL A 8 43.04 9.97 -24.00
N PRO A 9 42.89 10.32 -25.29
CA PRO A 9 42.33 11.59 -25.77
C PRO A 9 40.80 11.61 -25.95
N ARG A 10 40.21 12.82 -25.82
CA ARG A 10 38.84 13.12 -26.26
C ARG A 10 38.76 13.15 -27.79
N ILE A 11 37.95 12.27 -28.36
CA ILE A 11 37.37 12.44 -29.71
C ILE A 11 35.94 12.92 -29.49
N ILE A 12 35.70 14.21 -29.74
CA ILE A 12 34.36 14.80 -29.83
C ILE A 12 33.97 14.71 -31.30
N ALA A 13 32.91 13.95 -31.59
CA ALA A 13 32.21 13.99 -32.87
C ALA A 13 30.73 14.26 -32.60
N GLY A 14 30.27 15.42 -33.07
CA GLY A 14 28.89 15.71 -33.50
C GLY A 14 27.74 15.45 -32.53
N VAL A 15 27.40 16.47 -31.73
CA VAL A 15 26.00 16.69 -31.32
C VAL A 15 25.65 18.11 -31.78
N GLU A 16 24.70 18.22 -32.69
CA GLU A 16 24.13 19.50 -33.14
C GLU A 16 23.43 20.18 -31.95
N ASP A 17 23.55 21.50 -31.85
CA ASP A 17 22.85 22.29 -30.84
C ASP A 17 21.33 22.09 -30.96
N PRO A 18 20.58 21.92 -29.85
CA PRO A 18 19.13 21.88 -29.89
C PRO A 18 18.59 23.20 -30.47
N PRO A 19 17.50 23.17 -31.27
CA PRO A 19 16.92 24.40 -31.82
C PRO A 19 16.53 25.36 -30.68
N PRO A 20 16.66 26.68 -30.90
CA PRO A 20 16.34 27.67 -29.88
C PRO A 20 14.88 27.50 -29.44
N SER A 21 14.68 27.44 -28.12
CA SER A 21 13.36 27.41 -27.50
C SER A 21 12.51 28.58 -28.06
N PRO A 22 11.23 28.37 -28.39
CA PRO A 22 10.37 29.48 -28.78
C PRO A 22 10.36 30.51 -27.66
N LYS A 23 10.65 31.78 -27.98
CA LYS A 23 10.47 32.89 -27.06
C LYS A 23 8.99 33.00 -26.72
N ILE A 24 8.59 32.42 -25.60
CA ILE A 24 7.28 32.66 -25.01
C ILE A 24 7.25 34.15 -24.65
N THR A 25 6.54 34.93 -25.45
CA THR A 25 6.27 36.34 -25.17
C THR A 25 4.85 36.41 -24.62
N VAL A 26 4.67 35.88 -23.41
CA VAL A 26 3.48 36.19 -22.61
C VAL A 26 3.97 37.17 -21.55
N LEU A 27 3.73 38.46 -21.79
CA LEU A 27 3.88 39.46 -20.75
C LEU A 27 2.74 39.22 -19.73
N PRO A 28 3.02 39.23 -18.42
CA PRO A 28 1.97 39.08 -17.42
C PRO A 28 0.96 40.24 -17.54
N ASP A 29 -0.33 39.95 -17.37
CA ASP A 29 -1.37 40.97 -17.26
C ASP A 29 -1.11 41.80 -15.98
N GLY A 30 -0.62 43.02 -16.16
CA GLY A 30 -0.37 43.96 -15.07
C GLY A 30 0.50 45.15 -15.50
N PRO A 31 0.45 46.28 -14.78
CA PRO A 31 1.35 47.40 -15.05
C PRO A 31 2.81 46.96 -14.90
N GLU A 32 3.71 47.48 -15.76
CA GLU A 32 5.15 47.29 -15.63
C GLU A 32 5.61 47.76 -14.23
N VAL A 33 6.09 46.82 -13.43
CA VAL A 33 6.69 47.13 -12.13
C VAL A 33 8.13 47.55 -12.38
N HIS A 34 8.40 48.85 -12.39
CA HIS A 34 9.76 49.36 -12.37
C HIS A 34 10.43 48.94 -11.05
N TYR A 35 11.41 48.05 -11.12
CA TYR A 35 12.35 47.76 -10.03
C TYR A 35 13.34 48.93 -9.87
N ALA A 36 12.82 50.12 -9.59
CA ALA A 36 13.63 51.28 -9.25
C ALA A 36 13.77 51.32 -7.72
N HIS A 37 15.02 51.13 -7.28
CA HIS A 37 15.54 51.05 -5.91
C HIS A 37 15.64 49.64 -5.32
N LEU A 38 16.87 49.17 -5.15
CA LEU A 38 17.22 48.05 -4.27
C LEU A 38 16.71 48.39 -2.87
N MET A 39 15.64 47.72 -2.46
CA MET A 39 15.17 47.77 -1.07
C MET A 39 16.30 47.29 -0.16
N LYS A 40 16.41 47.87 1.04
CA LYS A 40 17.47 47.51 1.99
C LYS A 40 16.90 46.56 3.04
N ALA A 41 17.76 45.69 3.58
CA ALA A 41 17.43 44.92 4.76
C ALA A 41 17.09 45.88 5.92
N PRO A 42 16.11 45.54 6.79
CA PRO A 42 15.75 46.38 7.92
C PRO A 42 16.96 46.57 8.84
N VAL A 43 17.12 47.78 9.36
CA VAL A 43 18.23 48.13 10.24
C VAL A 43 17.77 48.04 11.68
N ARG A 44 18.66 47.56 12.53
CA ARG A 44 18.45 47.36 13.96
C ARG A 44 18.19 48.70 14.67
N ARG A 45 16.94 49.00 15.01
CA ARG A 45 16.51 50.24 15.68
C ARG A 45 15.51 49.99 16.81
N GLU A 46 15.39 50.92 17.75
CA GLU A 46 14.37 50.89 18.79
C GLU A 46 13.00 51.29 18.22
N PHE A 47 11.98 50.46 18.44
CA PHE A 47 10.61 50.76 18.07
C PHE A 47 9.95 51.51 19.23
N ASN A 48 10.24 52.80 19.30
CA ASN A 48 9.65 53.67 20.30
C ASN A 48 8.25 54.10 19.83
N GLU A 49 7.24 53.30 20.17
CA GLU A 49 5.87 53.71 20.55
C GLU A 49 4.84 52.57 20.39
N GLY A 50 4.94 51.55 21.25
CA GLY A 50 3.79 50.71 21.58
C GLY A 50 3.02 51.26 22.79
N ARG A 51 1.70 51.05 22.83
CA ARG A 51 0.83 51.51 23.92
C ARG A 51 0.92 50.61 25.16
N TYR A 52 1.22 49.33 24.98
CA TYR A 52 1.26 48.30 26.02
C TYR A 52 2.63 47.61 26.14
N THR A 53 3.45 47.63 25.10
CA THR A 53 4.81 47.06 25.09
C THR A 53 5.78 47.93 24.30
N THR A 54 7.07 47.58 24.33
CA THR A 54 8.11 48.18 23.50
C THR A 54 9.00 47.07 22.97
N LEU A 55 9.38 47.20 21.70
CA LEU A 55 10.33 46.31 21.05
C LEU A 55 11.66 47.03 20.89
N VAL A 56 12.70 46.44 21.47
CA VAL A 56 14.06 46.98 21.41
C VAL A 56 15.00 45.97 20.74
N PRO A 57 16.09 46.41 20.10
CA PRO A 57 17.14 45.50 19.64
C PRO A 57 17.60 44.55 20.75
N LEU A 58 17.79 43.27 20.42
CA LEU A 58 18.34 42.33 21.39
C LEU A 58 19.78 42.70 21.76
N HIS A 59 20.05 43.02 23.03
CA HIS A 59 21.39 43.31 23.52
C HIS A 59 21.86 42.24 24.50
N LYS A 60 23.19 42.01 24.62
CA LYS A 60 23.75 41.03 25.55
C LYS A 60 23.25 41.24 26.99
N SER A 61 23.07 42.49 27.42
CA SER A 61 22.55 42.82 28.76
C SER A 61 21.13 42.30 29.04
N HIS A 62 20.36 41.94 28.01
CA HIS A 62 19.01 41.37 28.19
C HIS A 62 19.05 39.90 28.61
N ALA A 63 20.17 39.19 28.41
CA ALA A 63 20.28 37.75 28.64
C ALA A 63 19.81 37.34 30.04
N LYS A 64 20.26 38.04 31.08
CA LYS A 64 19.90 37.70 32.47
C LYS A 64 18.40 37.81 32.75
N SER A 65 17.74 38.83 32.22
CA SER A 65 16.29 39.00 32.39
C SER A 65 15.52 38.01 31.54
N LEU A 66 15.94 37.79 30.30
CA LEU A 66 15.30 36.82 29.41
C LEU A 66 15.40 35.40 29.97
N PHE A 67 16.57 34.99 30.43
CA PHE A 67 16.80 33.64 30.97
C PHE A 67 15.82 33.30 32.11
N LYS A 68 15.55 34.26 33.01
CA LYS A 68 14.55 34.10 34.08
C LYS A 68 13.16 33.71 33.57
N HIS A 69 12.79 34.12 32.36
CA HIS A 69 11.44 33.94 31.80
C HIS A 69 11.36 32.93 30.67
N VAL A 70 12.48 32.60 30.02
CA VAL A 70 12.52 31.67 28.88
C VAL A 70 13.54 30.53 29.04
N GLY A 71 14.53 30.64 29.92
CA GLY A 71 15.48 29.58 30.23
C GLY A 71 15.08 28.77 31.46
N GLY A 72 15.85 27.72 31.77
CA GLY A 72 15.56 26.77 32.84
C GLY A 72 14.60 25.66 32.42
N GLU A 73 14.63 24.55 33.16
CA GLU A 73 13.84 23.34 32.89
C GLU A 73 12.33 23.64 32.88
N GLU A 74 11.86 24.55 33.74
CA GLU A 74 10.46 24.95 33.86
C GLU A 74 9.91 25.69 32.63
N ASN A 75 10.80 26.18 31.76
CA ASN A 75 10.48 26.90 30.54
C ASN A 75 10.91 26.14 29.27
N ALA A 76 11.45 24.92 29.39
CA ALA A 76 11.97 24.16 28.25
C ALA A 76 10.94 23.95 27.13
N GLN A 77 9.65 23.80 27.49
CA GLN A 77 8.56 23.65 26.52
C GLN A 77 8.37 24.87 25.60
N LEU A 78 8.84 26.06 25.97
CA LEU A 78 8.77 27.25 25.12
C LEU A 78 9.63 27.11 23.85
N TRP A 79 10.63 26.24 23.88
CA TRP A 79 11.60 26.03 22.79
C TRP A 79 11.22 24.89 21.84
N LYS A 80 10.10 24.18 22.10
CA LYS A 80 9.68 22.97 21.36
C LYS A 80 9.67 23.13 19.83
N TYR A 81 9.41 24.34 19.33
CA TYR A 81 9.32 24.64 17.90
C TYR A 81 10.29 25.75 17.45
N LEU A 82 11.33 26.03 18.24
CA LEU A 82 12.40 26.99 17.91
C LEU A 82 13.62 26.26 17.33
N PHE A 83 14.51 27.02 16.68
CA PHE A 83 15.73 26.48 16.07
C PHE A 83 16.74 25.96 17.10
N GLN A 84 16.72 26.51 18.30
CA GLN A 84 17.62 26.15 19.38
C GLN A 84 16.94 25.27 20.42
N HIS A 85 17.75 24.48 21.10
CA HIS A 85 17.32 23.68 22.24
C HIS A 85 16.96 24.57 23.45
N PRO A 86 16.16 24.05 24.39
CA PRO A 86 16.02 24.66 25.71
C PRO A 86 17.37 24.93 26.36
N TYR A 87 17.56 26.15 26.84
CA TYR A 87 18.73 26.50 27.63
C TYR A 87 18.47 26.21 29.10
N LEU A 88 19.17 25.20 29.63
CA LEU A 88 19.06 24.80 31.04
C LEU A 88 19.97 25.65 31.94
N GLU A 89 21.11 26.09 31.42
CA GLU A 89 22.11 26.89 32.14
C GLU A 89 22.21 28.31 31.56
N PHE A 90 22.50 29.29 32.43
CA PHE A 90 22.52 30.70 32.06
C PHE A 90 23.69 31.04 31.13
N GLU A 91 24.84 30.41 31.33
CA GLU A 91 26.07 30.67 30.60
C GLU A 91 25.91 30.36 29.09
N ASP A 92 25.28 29.24 28.76
CA ASP A 92 24.99 28.83 27.38
C ASP A 92 24.03 29.82 26.71
N PHE A 93 23.00 30.26 27.45
CA PHE A 93 22.04 31.24 26.96
C PHE A 93 22.66 32.62 26.76
N GLU A 94 23.53 33.06 27.67
CA GLU A 94 24.22 34.35 27.56
C GLU A 94 25.13 34.39 26.33
N GLU A 95 25.84 33.29 26.06
CA GLU A 95 26.71 33.18 24.88
C GLU A 95 25.91 33.34 23.57
N ASP A 96 24.78 32.64 23.45
CA ASP A 96 23.97 32.69 22.24
C ASP A 96 23.18 34.00 22.11
N VAL A 97 22.70 34.60 23.20
CA VAL A 97 22.14 35.95 23.18
C VAL A 97 23.17 36.97 22.70
N ALA A 98 24.45 36.83 23.08
CA ALA A 98 25.52 37.69 22.58
C ALA A 98 25.70 37.52 21.06
N LYS A 99 25.65 36.30 20.53
CA LYS A 99 25.69 36.04 19.07
C LYS A 99 24.47 36.64 18.36
N TRP A 100 23.26 36.35 18.85
CA TRP A 100 22.00 36.89 18.32
C TRP A 100 21.95 38.41 18.35
N SER A 101 22.61 39.05 19.33
CA SER A 101 22.73 40.51 19.43
C SER A 101 23.53 41.15 18.29
N THR A 102 24.22 40.36 17.48
CA THR A 102 24.98 40.84 16.31
C THR A 102 24.41 40.34 14.97
N SER A 103 23.40 39.48 15.01
CA SER A 103 22.79 38.88 13.82
C SER A 103 21.97 39.89 13.02
N THR A 104 22.11 39.83 11.69
CA THR A 104 21.37 40.64 10.71
C THR A 104 20.24 39.87 10.03
N ASP A 105 20.30 38.53 10.02
CA ASP A 105 19.22 37.62 9.61
C ASP A 105 19.47 36.24 10.26
N PRO A 106 18.68 35.80 11.26
CA PRO A 106 17.54 36.50 11.85
C PRO A 106 17.94 37.79 12.57
N LEU A 107 17.17 38.86 12.40
CA LEU A 107 17.31 40.12 13.12
C LEU A 107 16.45 40.09 14.40
N TYR A 108 17.12 40.01 15.56
CA TYR A 108 16.46 39.79 16.86
C TYR A 108 16.01 41.06 17.57
N PHE A 109 14.77 41.00 18.07
CA PHE A 109 14.14 42.01 18.93
C PHE A 109 13.73 41.41 20.27
N THR A 110 13.92 42.18 21.33
CA THR A 110 13.47 41.88 22.69
C THR A 110 12.11 42.53 22.93
N VAL A 111 11.19 41.76 23.51
CA VAL A 111 9.87 42.22 23.94
C VAL A 111 9.93 42.64 25.41
N MET A 112 9.62 43.90 25.68
CA MET A 112 9.56 44.45 27.03
C MET A 112 8.18 44.19 27.66
N SER A 113 8.14 44.01 28.98
CA SER A 113 6.88 43.70 29.69
C SER A 113 5.86 44.85 29.71
N GLY A 114 6.31 46.07 29.41
CA GLY A 114 5.51 47.30 29.41
C GLY A 114 6.00 48.30 28.34
N PRO A 115 5.30 49.43 28.15
CA PRO A 115 5.70 50.49 27.23
C PRO A 115 6.93 51.27 27.75
N ALA A 116 7.57 52.05 26.89
CA ALA A 116 8.77 52.83 27.24
C ALA A 116 8.59 53.82 28.42
N SER A 117 7.35 54.24 28.70
CA SER A 117 7.02 55.08 29.86
C SER A 117 7.02 54.32 31.20
N ASP A 118 6.99 52.99 31.17
CA ASP A 118 7.09 52.13 32.34
C ASP A 118 8.54 51.82 32.67
N LEU A 119 9.10 52.57 33.62
CA LEU A 119 10.49 52.38 34.10
C LEU A 119 10.72 51.03 34.81
N SER A 120 9.65 50.28 35.10
CA SER A 120 9.74 48.93 35.67
C SER A 120 9.72 47.81 34.62
N ALA A 121 9.60 48.15 33.34
CA ALA A 121 9.54 47.18 32.25
C ALA A 121 10.84 46.36 32.14
N GLU A 122 10.71 45.04 32.04
CA GLU A 122 11.82 44.09 31.91
C GLU A 122 11.71 43.27 30.61
N PRO A 123 12.83 42.78 30.03
CA PRO A 123 12.82 41.80 28.95
C PRO A 123 12.09 40.50 29.34
N VAL A 124 11.05 40.11 28.58
CA VAL A 124 10.20 38.94 28.88
C VAL A 124 10.00 37.99 27.68
N GLY A 125 10.60 38.26 26.53
CA GLY A 125 10.56 37.38 25.37
C GLY A 125 11.33 37.99 24.20
N PHE A 126 11.41 37.26 23.10
CA PHE A 126 12.04 37.74 21.87
C PHE A 126 11.33 37.23 20.63
N MET A 127 11.56 37.90 19.51
CA MET A 127 11.16 37.46 18.18
C MET A 127 12.03 38.10 17.11
N THR A 128 11.90 37.66 15.87
CA THR A 128 12.80 38.08 14.80
C THR A 128 12.08 38.47 13.53
N PHE A 129 12.73 39.35 12.75
CA PHE A 129 12.64 39.24 11.31
C PHE A 129 13.65 38.20 10.82
N MET A 130 13.26 37.37 9.86
CA MET A 130 14.17 36.41 9.23
C MET A 130 13.80 36.15 7.79
N SER A 131 14.60 35.36 7.08
CA SER A 131 14.37 35.04 5.65
C SER A 131 14.18 36.31 4.82
N ILE A 132 15.00 37.33 5.08
CA ILE A 132 14.83 38.69 4.57
C ILE A 132 15.30 38.71 3.11
N VAL A 133 14.38 38.94 2.17
CA VAL A 133 14.73 39.03 0.74
C VAL A 133 14.18 40.36 0.18
N PRO A 134 14.94 41.46 0.33
CA PRO A 134 14.50 42.79 -0.08
C PRO A 134 14.15 42.88 -1.57
N GLU A 135 14.84 42.12 -2.42
CA GLU A 135 14.60 42.06 -3.88
C GLU A 135 13.20 41.56 -4.22
N HIS A 136 12.61 40.75 -3.33
CA HIS A 136 11.25 40.21 -3.48
C HIS A 136 10.23 40.97 -2.61
N LYS A 137 10.64 42.05 -1.94
CA LYS A 137 9.83 42.77 -0.95
C LYS A 137 9.16 41.84 0.07
N ARG A 138 9.84 40.74 0.43
CA ARG A 138 9.33 39.72 1.36
C ARG A 138 10.20 39.62 2.62
N ILE A 139 9.55 39.36 3.75
CA ILE A 139 10.21 39.15 5.03
C ILE A 139 9.41 38.18 5.89
N GLU A 140 10.06 37.35 6.69
CA GLU A 140 9.40 36.42 7.61
C GLU A 140 9.44 36.95 9.04
N ILE A 141 8.34 36.79 9.78
CA ILE A 141 8.32 36.93 11.24
C ILE A 141 8.41 35.52 11.83
N GLY A 142 9.51 35.22 12.52
CA GLY A 142 9.83 33.87 13.00
C GLY A 142 10.72 33.86 14.24
N SER A 143 11.11 32.66 14.70
CA SER A 143 11.90 32.45 15.93
C SER A 143 11.33 33.21 17.14
N ILE A 144 10.06 32.96 17.45
CA ILE A 144 9.30 33.69 18.48
C ILE A 144 9.32 32.90 19.79
N CYS A 145 9.96 33.44 20.83
CA CYS A 145 9.96 32.87 22.17
C CYS A 145 9.27 33.83 23.16
N PHE A 146 8.00 33.59 23.43
CA PHE A 146 7.23 34.36 24.40
C PHE A 146 7.10 33.58 25.70
N SER A 147 7.57 34.19 26.80
CA SER A 147 7.35 33.65 28.14
C SER A 147 5.86 33.60 28.49
N LYS A 148 5.55 32.89 29.57
CA LYS A 148 4.19 32.83 30.15
C LYS A 148 3.63 34.22 30.48
N LYS A 149 4.49 35.22 30.73
CA LYS A 149 4.06 36.61 30.97
C LYS A 149 3.51 37.32 29.72
N LEU A 150 3.92 36.88 28.52
CA LEU A 150 3.48 37.47 27.25
C LEU A 150 2.34 36.69 26.59
N GLN A 151 2.32 35.37 26.75
CA GLN A 151 1.32 34.54 26.09
C GLN A 151 -0.11 34.95 26.45
N ARG A 152 -0.98 35.06 25.44
CA ARG A 152 -2.39 35.45 25.58
C ARG A 152 -2.61 36.86 26.18
N THR A 153 -1.67 37.79 25.97
CA THR A 153 -1.78 39.18 26.41
C THR A 153 -1.96 40.17 25.25
N ARG A 154 -2.32 41.42 25.57
CA ARG A 154 -2.38 42.51 24.58
C ARG A 154 -0.98 42.92 24.10
N GLN A 155 0.02 42.80 24.97
CA GLN A 155 1.44 43.04 24.65
C GLN A 155 1.95 42.12 23.55
N ALA A 156 1.60 40.82 23.60
CA ALA A 156 1.97 39.87 22.55
C ALA A 156 1.35 40.22 21.19
N THR A 157 0.08 40.64 21.15
CA THR A 157 -0.58 41.06 19.90
C THR A 157 0.01 42.37 19.37
N GLU A 158 0.25 43.35 20.24
CA GLU A 158 0.85 44.63 19.85
C GLU A 158 2.28 44.46 19.33
N THR A 159 3.03 43.52 19.89
CA THR A 159 4.36 43.15 19.41
C THR A 159 4.35 42.72 17.93
N PHE A 160 3.40 41.88 17.52
CA PHE A 160 3.25 41.52 16.10
C PHE A 160 2.86 42.71 15.24
N TYR A 161 1.93 43.54 15.71
CA TYR A 161 1.53 44.75 15.02
C TYR A 161 2.71 45.70 14.78
N LEU A 162 3.57 45.91 15.77
CA LEU A 162 4.73 46.80 15.65
C LEU A 162 5.72 46.30 14.59
N LEU A 163 6.03 45.00 14.55
CA LEU A 163 6.91 44.44 13.51
C LEU A 163 6.27 44.40 12.13
N MET A 164 4.96 44.11 12.04
CA MET A 164 4.27 44.16 10.75
C MET A 164 4.25 45.59 10.20
N LYS A 165 3.87 46.57 11.04
CA LYS A 165 3.88 47.99 10.69
C LYS A 165 5.27 48.42 10.22
N GLU A 166 6.31 48.03 10.94
CA GLU A 166 7.69 48.33 10.56
C GLU A 166 8.05 47.77 9.18
N ALA A 167 7.75 46.50 8.92
CA ALA A 167 8.04 45.88 7.62
C ALA A 167 7.33 46.63 6.48
N PHE A 168 6.05 47.01 6.68
CA PHE A 168 5.31 47.77 5.67
C PHE A 168 5.81 49.21 5.52
N ASP A 169 6.17 49.90 6.60
CA ASP A 169 6.73 51.26 6.58
C ASP A 169 8.09 51.28 5.86
N GLU A 170 8.88 50.21 6.00
CA GLU A 170 10.14 50.00 5.28
C GLU A 170 9.92 49.49 3.83
N GLY A 171 8.67 49.36 3.37
CA GLY A 171 8.32 49.07 1.98
C GLY A 171 8.28 47.59 1.58
N TYR A 172 8.26 46.67 2.54
CA TYR A 172 7.96 45.25 2.26
C TYR A 172 6.48 45.10 1.93
N GLU A 173 6.15 44.28 0.94
CA GLU A 173 4.76 44.04 0.50
C GLU A 173 4.23 42.70 1.00
N ARG A 174 5.12 41.77 1.38
CA ARG A 174 4.76 40.43 1.85
C ARG A 174 5.44 40.09 3.17
N ILE A 175 4.61 39.76 4.17
CA ILE A 175 5.07 39.19 5.44
C ILE A 175 4.70 37.71 5.46
N GLU A 176 5.70 36.87 5.70
CA GLU A 176 5.56 35.42 5.78
C GLU A 176 5.55 34.97 7.25
N TRP A 177 4.79 33.91 7.51
CA TRP A 177 4.76 33.22 8.79
C TRP A 177 4.81 31.72 8.54
N LYS A 178 5.84 31.06 9.07
CA LYS A 178 5.98 29.61 8.98
C LYS A 178 5.79 29.01 10.35
N ALA A 179 4.82 28.12 10.47
CA ALA A 179 4.54 27.39 11.69
C ALA A 179 4.57 25.89 11.39
N ASN A 180 5.13 25.12 12.31
CA ASN A 180 4.93 23.67 12.32
C ASN A 180 3.42 23.40 12.47
N HIS A 181 2.86 22.47 11.68
CA HIS A 181 1.43 22.13 11.73
C HIS A 181 0.99 21.59 13.11
N LEU A 182 1.92 21.09 13.92
CA LEU A 182 1.69 20.66 15.31
C LEU A 182 1.77 21.82 16.33
N ASN A 183 2.17 23.03 15.92
CA ASN A 183 2.24 24.20 16.79
C ASN A 183 0.91 24.95 16.82
N GLY A 184 -0.10 24.32 17.43
CA GLY A 184 -1.46 24.87 17.58
C GLY A 184 -1.51 26.32 18.11
N PRO A 185 -0.73 26.71 19.13
CA PRO A 185 -0.66 28.10 19.59
C PRO A 185 -0.17 29.10 18.54
N SER A 186 0.80 28.71 17.70
CA SER A 186 1.31 29.54 16.60
C SER A 186 0.29 29.66 15.47
N LEU A 187 -0.40 28.58 15.11
CA LEU A 187 -1.48 28.60 14.11
C LEU A 187 -2.64 29.49 14.54
N ALA A 188 -3.09 29.38 15.80
CA ALA A 188 -4.13 30.24 16.36
C ALA A 188 -3.69 31.72 16.46
N ALA A 189 -2.39 32.00 16.59
CA ALA A 189 -1.86 33.35 16.51
C ALA A 189 -1.88 33.90 15.08
N ALA A 190 -1.48 33.10 14.09
CA ALA A 190 -1.51 33.48 12.69
C ALA A 190 -2.94 33.76 12.20
N GLU A 191 -3.90 32.92 12.56
CA GLU A 191 -5.33 33.11 12.25
C GLU A 191 -5.87 34.40 12.88
N ARG A 192 -5.61 34.62 14.17
CA ARG A 192 -6.03 35.85 14.87
C ARG A 192 -5.46 37.12 14.24
N LEU A 193 -4.26 37.06 13.65
CA LEU A 193 -3.59 38.17 13.00
C LEU A 193 -4.02 38.35 11.53
N GLY A 194 -4.94 37.52 11.02
CA GLY A 194 -5.46 37.64 9.66
C GLY A 194 -4.51 37.15 8.57
N ILE A 195 -3.55 36.27 8.90
CA ILE A 195 -2.62 35.70 7.93
C ILE A 195 -3.34 34.60 7.14
N MET A 196 -3.49 34.80 5.82
CA MET A 196 -4.06 33.78 4.92
C MET A 196 -3.08 32.64 4.65
N LEU A 197 -3.56 31.40 4.70
CA LEU A 197 -2.79 30.21 4.31
C LEU A 197 -2.65 30.18 2.77
N ILE A 198 -1.42 30.33 2.26
CA ILE A 198 -1.17 30.47 0.82
C ILE A 198 -0.51 29.22 0.20
N ASN A 199 0.20 28.35 0.94
CA ASN A 199 0.80 27.11 0.41
C ASN A 199 1.20 26.11 1.52
N PHE A 200 1.25 24.81 1.18
CA PHE A 200 1.99 23.77 1.91
C PHE A 200 3.41 23.70 1.35
N LEU A 201 4.42 24.07 2.13
CA LEU A 201 5.84 23.85 1.78
C LEU A 201 6.31 22.55 2.44
N MET A 202 6.47 21.49 1.66
CA MET A 202 7.20 20.31 2.11
C MET A 202 8.71 20.59 2.09
N SER A 203 9.30 20.63 3.30
CA SER A 203 10.69 20.31 3.67
C SER A 203 11.69 21.42 4.05
N ALA A 204 12.50 21.03 5.04
CA ALA A 204 13.80 21.54 5.52
C ALA A 204 13.82 22.59 6.66
N MET A 205 13.28 22.25 7.83
CA MET A 205 13.87 22.71 9.10
C MET A 205 14.27 21.48 9.92
N VAL A 206 15.57 21.17 9.92
CA VAL A 206 16.16 20.13 10.77
C VAL A 206 16.19 20.71 12.19
N LEU A 207 15.25 20.29 13.03
CA LEU A 207 15.32 20.45 14.48
C LEU A 207 16.45 19.52 14.97
N ALA A 208 17.37 20.06 15.76
CA ALA A 208 18.43 19.26 16.34
C ALA A 208 17.84 18.28 17.38
N GLY A 209 18.29 17.02 17.33
CA GLY A 209 18.50 16.19 18.53
C GLY A 209 17.36 15.35 19.11
N VAL A 210 16.71 14.51 18.30
CA VAL A 210 16.58 13.08 18.64
C VAL A 210 17.22 12.38 17.46
N GLY A 211 17.96 11.29 17.63
CA GLY A 211 18.52 10.56 16.48
C GLY A 211 17.39 10.17 15.53
N GLN A 212 17.14 11.00 14.50
CA GLN A 212 16.25 10.64 13.41
C GLN A 212 17.03 9.58 12.67
N ALA A 213 16.69 8.32 12.96
CA ALA A 213 16.95 7.28 12.00
C ALA A 213 16.41 7.80 10.66
N GLN A 214 17.31 7.92 9.70
CA GLN A 214 17.03 8.56 8.42
C GLN A 214 15.83 7.86 7.78
N ASN A 215 14.84 8.65 7.32
CA ASN A 215 13.69 8.09 6.61
C ASN A 215 14.19 7.20 5.47
N SER A 216 13.55 6.04 5.30
CA SER A 216 13.84 5.13 4.20
C SER A 216 12.82 5.29 3.09
N THR A 217 13.20 4.84 1.90
CA THR A 217 12.35 4.81 0.71
C THR A 217 12.19 3.39 0.20
N PHE A 218 10.98 3.00 -0.16
CA PHE A 218 10.66 1.70 -0.78
C PHE A 218 9.59 1.85 -1.86
N GLN A 219 9.38 0.77 -2.61
CA GLN A 219 8.37 0.71 -3.67
C GLN A 219 7.19 -0.16 -3.25
N ASN A 220 5.99 0.32 -3.55
CA ASN A 220 4.80 -0.52 -3.59
C ASN A 220 4.55 -1.10 -5.00
N PRO A 221 3.81 -2.21 -5.11
CA PRO A 221 3.30 -3.04 -4.01
C PRO A 221 4.40 -3.93 -3.41
N ILE A 222 4.31 -4.24 -2.12
CA ILE A 222 5.27 -5.11 -1.42
C ILE A 222 5.01 -6.61 -1.66
N ILE A 223 3.79 -7.00 -2.05
CA ILE A 223 3.47 -8.34 -2.56
C ILE A 223 2.62 -8.15 -3.81
N THR A 224 3.22 -8.47 -4.96
CA THR A 224 2.65 -8.20 -6.29
C THR A 224 1.62 -9.25 -6.72
N GLY A 225 0.81 -8.91 -7.72
CA GLY A 225 -0.20 -9.80 -8.27
C GLY A 225 -1.37 -10.10 -7.33
N PHE A 226 -2.13 -11.14 -7.65
CA PHE A 226 -3.31 -11.58 -6.90
C PHE A 226 -2.99 -12.00 -5.45
N ASN A 227 -2.89 -10.98 -4.59
CA ASN A 227 -2.57 -11.03 -3.16
C ASN A 227 -3.42 -9.97 -2.43
N PRO A 228 -4.76 -10.17 -2.37
CA PRO A 228 -5.69 -9.22 -1.78
C PRO A 228 -5.86 -9.44 -0.28
N ASP A 229 -6.58 -8.50 0.35
CA ASP A 229 -7.06 -8.61 1.72
C ASP A 229 -5.93 -8.99 2.72
N PRO A 230 -4.83 -8.21 2.75
CA PRO A 230 -3.65 -8.59 3.51
C PRO A 230 -3.88 -8.44 5.02
N SER A 231 -3.59 -9.50 5.77
CA SER A 231 -3.47 -9.46 7.22
C SER A 231 -2.05 -9.82 7.62
N CYS A 232 -1.31 -8.82 8.11
CA CYS A 232 0.08 -8.99 8.50
C CYS A 232 0.32 -8.74 9.99
N ILE A 233 1.29 -9.47 10.55
CA ILE A 233 1.72 -9.37 11.93
C ILE A 233 3.23 -9.38 12.04
N PHE A 234 3.76 -8.82 13.13
CA PHE A 234 5.16 -8.93 13.52
C PHE A 234 5.30 -9.93 14.67
N VAL A 235 6.24 -10.87 14.54
CA VAL A 235 6.45 -11.93 15.53
C VAL A 235 7.92 -11.94 15.98
N PRO A 236 8.24 -11.28 17.11
CA PRO A 236 9.60 -11.18 17.63
C PRO A 236 10.26 -12.55 17.88
N GLU A 237 9.49 -13.53 18.36
CA GLU A 237 9.98 -14.87 18.71
C GLU A 237 10.49 -15.65 17.49
N PHE A 238 10.05 -15.27 16.29
CA PHE A 238 10.47 -15.87 15.02
C PHE A 238 11.58 -15.05 14.36
N ASN A 239 12.59 -14.67 15.14
CA ASN A 239 13.73 -13.88 14.70
C ASN A 239 13.31 -12.53 14.06
N ASN A 240 12.42 -11.79 14.74
CA ASN A 240 11.89 -10.51 14.27
C ASN A 240 11.30 -10.59 12.85
N THR A 241 10.47 -11.59 12.59
CA THR A 241 9.88 -11.82 11.27
C THR A 241 8.47 -11.26 11.20
N PHE A 242 8.16 -10.60 10.09
CA PHE A 242 6.81 -10.23 9.69
C PHE A 242 6.19 -11.38 8.89
N PHE A 243 4.94 -11.70 9.16
CA PHE A 243 4.17 -12.68 8.41
C PHE A 243 2.91 -12.03 7.84
N CYS A 244 2.50 -12.44 6.64
CA CYS A 244 1.29 -11.92 6.02
C CYS A 244 0.49 -13.02 5.32
N ALA A 245 -0.82 -13.04 5.51
CA ALA A 245 -1.76 -13.90 4.79
C ALA A 245 -2.61 -13.07 3.82
N THR A 246 -2.95 -13.65 2.67
CA THR A 246 -3.82 -13.02 1.66
C THR A 246 -4.93 -13.97 1.21
N SER A 247 -6.02 -13.42 0.68
CA SER A 247 -7.14 -14.21 0.18
C SER A 247 -6.77 -14.98 -1.10
N SER A 248 -7.43 -16.12 -1.33
CA SER A 248 -7.09 -17.01 -2.46
C SER A 248 -8.27 -17.42 -3.33
N PHE A 249 -9.50 -17.09 -2.93
CA PHE A 249 -10.73 -17.41 -3.68
C PHE A 249 -10.77 -18.89 -4.09
N LEU A 250 -10.84 -19.18 -5.38
CA LEU A 250 -10.88 -20.54 -5.93
C LEU A 250 -9.51 -21.17 -6.14
N ALA A 251 -8.41 -20.44 -5.95
CA ALA A 251 -7.07 -20.98 -6.12
C ALA A 251 -6.72 -22.00 -5.03
N PHE A 252 -6.10 -23.10 -5.43
CA PHE A 252 -5.57 -24.14 -4.54
C PHE A 252 -4.14 -24.53 -4.93
N PRO A 253 -3.16 -24.65 -4.01
CA PRO A 253 -3.23 -24.31 -2.59
C PRO A 253 -3.68 -22.86 -2.35
N GLY A 254 -4.36 -22.63 -1.24
CA GLY A 254 -4.94 -21.35 -0.85
C GLY A 254 -4.35 -20.82 0.45
N LEU A 255 -4.71 -19.58 0.81
CA LEU A 255 -4.20 -18.88 1.99
C LEU A 255 -2.66 -18.86 2.03
N PRO A 256 -2.00 -18.26 1.03
CA PRO A 256 -0.54 -18.18 1.02
C PRO A 256 -0.05 -17.34 2.21
N ILE A 257 1.01 -17.83 2.87
CA ILE A 257 1.69 -17.16 3.97
C ILE A 257 3.02 -16.63 3.43
N HIS A 258 3.21 -15.32 3.56
CA HIS A 258 4.43 -14.63 3.19
C HIS A 258 5.20 -14.25 4.45
N ALA A 259 6.53 -14.30 4.40
CA ALA A 259 7.40 -13.87 5.48
C ALA A 259 8.43 -12.84 4.99
N SER A 260 8.74 -11.84 5.80
CA SER A 260 9.77 -10.84 5.55
C SER A 260 10.48 -10.46 6.85
N ARG A 261 11.74 -10.01 6.80
CA ARG A 261 12.41 -9.38 7.96
C ARG A 261 12.70 -7.89 7.74
N ASP A 262 12.37 -7.35 6.56
CA ASP A 262 12.65 -5.97 6.16
C ASP A 262 11.44 -5.21 5.59
N LEU A 263 10.26 -5.84 5.61
CA LEU A 263 8.98 -5.33 5.09
C LEU A 263 8.89 -5.18 3.56
N VAL A 264 9.98 -5.39 2.83
CA VAL A 264 10.04 -5.17 1.38
C VAL A 264 10.23 -6.47 0.62
N HIS A 265 11.10 -7.36 1.09
CA HIS A 265 11.35 -8.65 0.46
C HIS A 265 10.51 -9.73 1.15
N TRP A 266 9.50 -10.23 0.43
CA TRP A 266 8.55 -11.21 0.93
C TRP A 266 8.75 -12.57 0.29
N LYS A 267 9.01 -13.59 1.10
CA LYS A 267 9.10 -15.00 0.69
C LYS A 267 7.76 -15.68 0.90
N HIS A 268 7.21 -16.35 -0.12
CA HIS A 268 6.07 -17.26 0.06
C HIS A 268 6.57 -18.50 0.79
N VAL A 269 6.26 -18.63 2.08
CA VAL A 269 6.86 -19.65 2.95
C VAL A 269 6.00 -20.89 3.11
N SER A 270 4.67 -20.77 3.07
CA SER A 270 3.74 -21.89 3.14
C SER A 270 2.37 -21.52 2.57
N ASN A 271 1.46 -22.50 2.50
CA ASN A 271 0.04 -22.27 2.29
C ASN A 271 -0.74 -22.87 3.47
N ALA A 272 -1.56 -22.07 4.14
CA ALA A 272 -2.36 -22.57 5.27
C ALA A 272 -3.44 -23.56 4.82
N PHE A 273 -3.89 -23.43 3.57
CA PHE A 273 -4.77 -24.39 2.92
C PHE A 273 -4.02 -25.12 1.80
N SER A 274 -3.44 -26.28 2.15
CA SER A 274 -2.56 -27.06 1.29
C SER A 274 -3.04 -28.49 1.06
N ARG A 275 -3.98 -28.97 1.87
CA ARG A 275 -4.58 -30.32 1.77
C ARG A 275 -6.04 -30.23 1.34
N ALA A 276 -6.41 -31.04 0.36
CA ALA A 276 -7.74 -30.99 -0.24
C ALA A 276 -8.88 -31.37 0.74
N ASP A 277 -8.57 -32.09 1.81
CA ASP A 277 -9.48 -32.53 2.86
C ASP A 277 -9.72 -31.47 3.94
N GLN A 278 -8.89 -30.41 4.05
CA GLN A 278 -9.17 -29.28 4.94
C GLN A 278 -10.49 -28.61 4.54
N LEU A 279 -10.68 -28.26 3.26
CA LEU A 279 -11.87 -27.57 2.76
C LEU A 279 -12.40 -28.22 1.47
N PRO A 280 -13.01 -29.42 1.55
CA PRO A 280 -13.48 -30.17 0.38
C PRO A 280 -14.59 -29.44 -0.39
N GLY A 281 -15.31 -28.53 0.28
CA GLY A 281 -16.36 -27.69 -0.30
C GLY A 281 -15.90 -26.84 -1.48
N LEU A 282 -14.62 -26.45 -1.54
CA LEU A 282 -14.05 -25.63 -2.62
C LEU A 282 -14.29 -26.25 -4.01
N ALA A 283 -14.27 -27.58 -4.12
CA ALA A 283 -14.50 -28.29 -5.37
C ALA A 283 -15.91 -28.10 -5.96
N PHE A 284 -16.86 -27.64 -5.14
CA PHE A 284 -18.29 -27.57 -5.48
C PHE A 284 -18.82 -26.14 -5.61
N LEU A 285 -17.96 -25.13 -5.55
CA LEU A 285 -18.37 -23.73 -5.68
C LEU A 285 -18.42 -23.31 -7.15
N PRO A 286 -19.59 -22.87 -7.68
CA PRO A 286 -19.75 -22.60 -9.10
C PRO A 286 -19.23 -21.22 -9.50
N LYS A 287 -19.58 -20.13 -8.81
CA LYS A 287 -19.21 -18.79 -9.30
C LYS A 287 -17.72 -18.48 -9.10
N ALA A 288 -17.12 -17.82 -10.08
CA ALA A 288 -15.72 -17.36 -10.04
C ALA A 288 -15.35 -16.53 -8.79
N THR A 289 -16.30 -15.74 -8.26
CA THR A 289 -16.11 -14.93 -7.04
C THR A 289 -16.37 -15.67 -5.73
N SER A 290 -16.63 -16.98 -5.78
CA SER A 290 -16.74 -17.82 -4.58
C SER A 290 -15.35 -18.18 -4.03
N GLY A 291 -15.30 -18.91 -2.92
CA GLY A 291 -14.06 -19.47 -2.39
C GLY A 291 -13.60 -18.76 -1.13
N ILE A 292 -12.29 -18.74 -0.93
CA ILE A 292 -11.63 -18.25 0.28
C ILE A 292 -11.49 -16.72 0.27
N TYR A 293 -12.20 -16.04 1.17
CA TYR A 293 -12.25 -14.57 1.26
C TYR A 293 -11.09 -14.02 2.11
N ALA A 294 -11.24 -12.85 2.74
CA ALA A 294 -10.20 -12.24 3.55
C ALA A 294 -9.81 -13.12 4.73
N PRO A 295 -8.53 -13.44 4.92
CA PRO A 295 -8.03 -14.05 6.14
C PRO A 295 -7.64 -13.00 7.18
N THR A 296 -7.78 -13.34 8.46
CA THR A 296 -7.09 -12.63 9.54
C THR A 296 -6.04 -13.54 10.16
N LEU A 297 -4.77 -13.12 10.12
CA LEU A 297 -3.65 -13.83 10.74
C LEU A 297 -3.28 -13.16 12.06
N ARG A 298 -3.21 -13.92 13.15
CA ARG A 298 -2.75 -13.45 14.47
C ARG A 298 -1.82 -14.46 15.12
N PHE A 299 -0.90 -13.97 15.93
CA PHE A 299 -0.05 -14.81 16.77
C PHE A 299 -0.41 -14.57 18.23
N HIS A 300 -0.71 -15.65 18.97
CA HIS A 300 -1.07 -15.57 20.37
C HIS A 300 -0.50 -16.78 21.12
N GLN A 301 0.27 -16.52 22.18
CA GLN A 301 0.82 -17.53 23.08
C GLN A 301 1.53 -18.70 22.37
N GLY A 302 2.37 -18.41 21.37
CA GLY A 302 3.15 -19.44 20.67
C GLY A 302 2.45 -20.08 19.46
N THR A 303 1.20 -19.69 19.18
CA THR A 303 0.39 -20.28 18.11
C THR A 303 -0.04 -19.22 17.10
N PHE A 304 0.08 -19.55 15.82
CA PHE A 304 -0.54 -18.80 14.73
C PHE A 304 -2.00 -19.23 14.60
N TYR A 305 -2.91 -18.26 14.56
CA TYR A 305 -4.33 -18.43 14.30
C TYR A 305 -4.66 -17.72 12.99
N LEU A 306 -5.30 -18.43 12.08
CA LEU A 306 -5.83 -17.87 10.83
C LEU A 306 -7.34 -18.10 10.79
N LEU A 307 -8.11 -17.01 10.79
CA LEU A 307 -9.56 -17.06 10.62
C LEU A 307 -9.91 -16.66 9.19
N CYS A 308 -10.86 -17.35 8.56
CA CYS A 308 -11.29 -17.01 7.21
C CYS A 308 -12.71 -17.57 6.92
N THR A 309 -13.24 -17.23 5.74
CA THR A 309 -14.56 -17.67 5.27
C THR A 309 -14.45 -18.32 3.90
N LEU A 310 -15.00 -19.52 3.75
CA LEU A 310 -15.31 -20.13 2.46
C LEU A 310 -16.73 -19.70 2.03
N VAL A 311 -16.81 -18.86 1.00
CA VAL A 311 -18.05 -18.20 0.56
C VAL A 311 -18.64 -18.87 -0.67
N ASN A 312 -19.93 -19.18 -0.64
CA ASN A 312 -20.68 -19.68 -1.80
C ASN A 312 -21.53 -18.58 -2.46
N GLN A 313 -21.00 -17.92 -3.50
CA GLN A 313 -21.67 -16.82 -4.19
C GLN A 313 -22.94 -17.24 -4.98
N GLN A 314 -23.20 -18.53 -5.13
CA GLN A 314 -24.44 -19.03 -5.73
C GLN A 314 -25.64 -18.86 -4.81
N LEU A 315 -25.43 -18.95 -3.50
CA LEU A 315 -26.50 -18.85 -2.51
C LEU A 315 -26.85 -17.37 -2.26
N PRO A 316 -28.12 -17.05 -1.97
CA PRO A 316 -28.50 -15.68 -1.61
C PRO A 316 -27.82 -15.26 -0.31
N ARG A 317 -27.60 -13.94 -0.13
CA ARG A 317 -26.97 -13.39 1.08
C ARG A 317 -27.75 -13.68 2.38
N THR A 318 -29.03 -14.03 2.27
CA THR A 318 -29.93 -14.42 3.37
C THR A 318 -29.91 -15.92 3.68
N ASN A 319 -28.97 -16.67 3.12
CA ASN A 319 -28.80 -18.09 3.42
C ASN A 319 -27.53 -18.26 4.25
N ASP A 320 -27.66 -18.71 5.48
CA ASP A 320 -26.53 -18.82 6.41
C ASP A 320 -25.50 -19.86 5.96
N SER A 321 -25.91 -20.89 5.21
CA SER A 321 -24.99 -21.88 4.61
C SER A 321 -24.12 -21.30 3.49
N ARG A 322 -24.30 -20.02 3.15
CA ARG A 322 -23.39 -19.27 2.27
C ARG A 322 -22.03 -19.02 2.91
N TRP A 323 -21.99 -18.95 4.24
CA TRP A 323 -20.83 -18.53 5.01
C TRP A 323 -20.30 -19.71 5.81
N ASP A 324 -19.19 -20.27 5.36
CA ASP A 324 -18.48 -21.30 6.10
C ASP A 324 -17.23 -20.68 6.73
N ASN A 325 -17.37 -20.23 7.98
CA ASN A 325 -16.30 -19.59 8.73
C ASN A 325 -15.48 -20.63 9.50
N PHE A 326 -14.16 -20.48 9.50
CA PHE A 326 -13.26 -21.45 10.12
C PHE A 326 -11.99 -20.82 10.70
N VAL A 327 -11.38 -21.56 11.62
CA VAL A 327 -10.07 -21.29 12.23
C VAL A 327 -9.09 -22.37 11.80
N LEU A 328 -7.90 -21.98 11.36
CA LEU A 328 -6.73 -22.84 11.21
C LEU A 328 -5.66 -22.42 12.21
N THR A 329 -4.89 -23.39 12.70
CA THR A 329 -3.77 -23.13 13.63
C THR A 329 -2.48 -23.76 13.15
N ALA A 330 -1.35 -23.13 13.50
CA ALA A 330 -0.02 -23.69 13.28
C ALA A 330 0.95 -23.20 14.36
N THR A 331 1.94 -24.03 14.69
CA THR A 331 3.09 -23.61 15.52
C THR A 331 4.32 -23.29 14.66
N ASP A 332 4.35 -23.79 13.43
CA ASP A 332 5.37 -23.49 12.42
C ASP A 332 4.69 -22.89 11.18
N PRO A 333 4.80 -21.56 10.94
CA PRO A 333 4.20 -20.92 9.77
C PRO A 333 5.02 -21.17 8.49
N TYR A 334 6.21 -21.79 8.58
CA TYR A 334 7.09 -22.05 7.45
C TYR A 334 6.79 -23.38 6.74
N SER A 335 5.89 -24.20 7.27
CA SER A 335 5.48 -25.45 6.62
C SER A 335 3.98 -25.50 6.35
N SER A 336 3.62 -25.85 5.11
CA SER A 336 2.23 -26.04 4.70
C SER A 336 1.57 -27.23 5.41
N ASP A 337 2.37 -28.21 5.84
CA ASP A 337 1.90 -29.41 6.54
C ASP A 337 1.62 -29.16 8.04
N ALA A 338 2.13 -28.05 8.60
CA ALA A 338 1.95 -27.71 10.02
C ALA A 338 0.58 -27.10 10.36
N TRP A 339 -0.17 -26.67 9.35
CA TRP A 339 -1.50 -26.09 9.53
C TRP A 339 -2.56 -27.16 9.82
N SER A 340 -3.36 -26.92 10.86
CA SER A 340 -4.37 -27.86 11.35
C SER A 340 -5.49 -28.12 10.33
N ASP A 341 -6.36 -29.08 10.65
CA ASP A 341 -7.68 -29.12 10.05
C ASP A 341 -8.54 -27.96 10.60
N PRO A 342 -9.55 -27.48 9.86
CA PRO A 342 -10.34 -26.33 10.26
C PRO A 342 -11.28 -26.64 11.43
N VAL A 343 -11.34 -25.70 12.38
CA VAL A 343 -12.43 -25.61 13.36
C VAL A 343 -13.47 -24.65 12.79
N HIS A 344 -14.62 -25.19 12.40
CA HIS A 344 -15.71 -24.42 11.81
C HIS A 344 -16.58 -23.77 12.87
N PHE A 345 -17.06 -22.55 12.64
CA PHE A 345 -17.98 -21.84 13.53
C PHE A 345 -19.13 -21.18 12.77
N SER A 346 -20.31 -21.18 13.37
CA SER A 346 -21.51 -20.64 12.73
C SER A 346 -21.61 -19.13 12.96
N PHE A 347 -21.26 -18.34 11.95
CA PHE A 347 -21.28 -16.88 12.01
C PHE A 347 -21.92 -16.32 10.73
N PRO A 348 -22.96 -15.46 10.81
CA PRO A 348 -23.76 -15.05 9.64
C PRO A 348 -23.10 -13.89 8.87
N GLY A 349 -21.87 -14.12 8.41
CA GLY A 349 -21.00 -13.08 7.91
C GLY A 349 -19.67 -13.58 7.37
N PHE A 350 -18.79 -12.65 7.04
CA PHE A 350 -17.44 -12.90 6.52
C PHE A 350 -16.43 -11.93 7.14
N ASP A 351 -15.17 -12.00 6.73
CA ASP A 351 -14.02 -11.27 7.30
C ASP A 351 -13.86 -11.46 8.82
N PRO A 352 -13.79 -12.72 9.31
CA PRO A 352 -13.64 -12.97 10.73
C PRO A 352 -12.25 -12.55 11.24
N SER A 353 -12.23 -11.79 12.34
CA SER A 353 -11.01 -11.35 13.03
C SER A 353 -11.11 -11.67 14.52
N PRO A 354 -10.15 -12.39 15.11
CA PRO A 354 -10.15 -12.67 16.53
C PRO A 354 -9.61 -11.47 17.32
N PHE A 355 -10.05 -11.34 18.56
CA PHE A 355 -9.57 -10.37 19.53
C PHE A 355 -9.57 -11.03 20.92
N TRP A 356 -8.41 -11.02 21.59
CA TRP A 356 -8.26 -11.49 22.96
C TRP A 356 -8.36 -10.30 23.91
N ASP A 357 -9.31 -10.33 24.83
CA ASP A 357 -9.54 -9.24 25.77
C ASP A 357 -8.96 -9.55 27.15
N ASP A 358 -8.78 -8.51 27.96
CA ASP A 358 -8.28 -8.58 29.32
C ASP A 358 -9.26 -9.29 30.29
N ASP A 359 -10.52 -9.52 29.86
CA ASP A 359 -11.49 -10.32 30.60
C ASP A 359 -11.23 -11.83 30.50
N GLY A 360 -10.20 -12.22 29.75
CA GLY A 360 -9.79 -13.62 29.54
C GLY A 360 -10.59 -14.34 28.45
N LYS A 361 -11.47 -13.65 27.73
CA LYS A 361 -12.24 -14.22 26.63
C LYS A 361 -11.63 -13.86 25.28
N THR A 362 -11.92 -14.72 24.32
CA THR A 362 -11.72 -14.45 22.89
C THR A 362 -13.05 -14.04 22.28
N TYR A 363 -13.00 -12.99 21.45
CA TYR A 363 -14.11 -12.50 20.66
C TYR A 363 -13.75 -12.63 19.18
N VAL A 364 -14.76 -12.88 18.35
CA VAL A 364 -14.68 -12.76 16.89
C VAL A 364 -15.46 -11.54 16.45
N SER A 365 -14.85 -10.76 15.56
CA SER A 365 -15.50 -9.70 14.80
C SER A 365 -15.70 -10.15 13.37
N GLY A 366 -16.77 -9.72 12.70
CA GLY A 366 -16.93 -9.96 11.27
C GLY A 366 -18.03 -9.11 10.65
N ALA A 367 -18.00 -8.98 9.33
CA ALA A 367 -18.97 -8.23 8.55
C ALA A 367 -20.31 -8.97 8.52
N HIS A 368 -21.40 -8.30 8.89
CA HIS A 368 -22.74 -8.87 8.74
C HIS A 368 -23.19 -8.83 7.29
N THR A 369 -24.02 -9.79 6.90
CA THR A 369 -24.57 -9.77 5.55
C THR A 369 -25.42 -8.50 5.35
N ALA A 370 -25.02 -7.68 4.37
CA ALA A 370 -25.72 -6.45 4.04
C ALA A 370 -27.19 -6.65 3.59
N ALA A 371 -27.65 -7.90 3.40
CA ALA A 371 -29.04 -8.21 3.12
C ALA A 371 -29.94 -8.16 4.36
N TYR A 372 -29.38 -8.29 5.57
CA TYR A 372 -30.09 -8.14 6.82
C TYR A 372 -29.87 -6.75 7.42
N TYR A 373 -28.61 -6.38 7.64
CA TYR A 373 -28.21 -5.09 8.20
C TYR A 373 -26.74 -4.79 7.87
N PRO A 374 -26.38 -3.63 7.28
CA PRO A 374 -24.98 -3.30 7.04
C PRO A 374 -24.29 -2.95 8.38
N GLY A 375 -23.21 -3.65 8.71
CA GLY A 375 -22.43 -3.36 9.91
C GLY A 375 -21.60 -4.54 10.39
N ILE A 376 -21.02 -4.36 11.56
CA ILE A 376 -20.08 -5.31 12.17
C ILE A 376 -20.75 -6.04 13.31
N MET A 377 -20.42 -7.32 13.44
CA MET A 377 -20.85 -8.18 14.53
C MET A 377 -19.67 -8.50 15.43
N HIS A 378 -19.93 -8.66 16.73
CA HIS A 378 -19.03 -9.27 17.69
C HIS A 378 -19.74 -10.43 18.39
N ALA A 379 -19.01 -11.50 18.68
CA ALA A 379 -19.47 -12.58 19.55
C ALA A 379 -18.27 -13.18 20.31
N PRO A 380 -18.44 -13.68 21.54
CA PRO A 380 -17.47 -14.60 22.13
C PRO A 380 -17.25 -15.79 21.21
N LEU A 381 -16.02 -16.27 21.07
CA LEU A 381 -15.67 -17.44 20.27
C LEU A 381 -14.71 -18.33 21.04
N ASP A 382 -15.03 -19.62 21.13
CA ASP A 382 -14.09 -20.66 21.49
C ASP A 382 -13.36 -21.14 20.23
N LEU A 383 -12.05 -20.91 20.16
CA LEU A 383 -11.23 -21.22 18.98
C LEU A 383 -10.98 -22.73 18.80
N GLU A 384 -11.16 -23.54 19.84
CA GLU A 384 -10.95 -24.99 19.78
C GLU A 384 -12.23 -25.72 19.35
N THR A 385 -13.38 -25.26 19.82
CA THR A 385 -14.68 -25.92 19.55
C THR A 385 -15.48 -25.26 18.44
N GLY A 386 -15.22 -23.99 18.14
CA GLY A 386 -16.01 -23.17 17.21
C GLY A 386 -17.35 -22.70 17.79
N GLU A 387 -17.58 -22.89 19.09
CA GLU A 387 -18.78 -22.38 19.76
C GLU A 387 -18.76 -20.85 19.85
N ILE A 388 -19.87 -20.22 19.44
CA ILE A 388 -20.04 -18.77 19.55
C ILE A 388 -21.07 -18.41 20.62
N GLY A 389 -20.84 -17.29 21.29
CA GLY A 389 -21.80 -16.68 22.21
C GLY A 389 -22.81 -15.76 21.50
N ASP A 390 -23.49 -14.93 22.29
CA ASP A 390 -24.47 -13.97 21.76
C ASP A 390 -23.80 -12.94 20.84
N ILE A 391 -24.44 -12.72 19.68
CA ILE A 391 -24.01 -11.73 18.70
C ILE A 391 -24.51 -10.34 19.09
N ILE A 392 -23.61 -9.35 19.02
CA ILE A 392 -23.93 -7.93 19.14
C ILE A 392 -23.47 -7.18 17.88
N MET A 393 -24.11 -6.05 17.58
CA MET A 393 -23.76 -5.20 16.43
C MET A 393 -23.35 -3.79 16.91
N PRO A 394 -22.06 -3.56 17.19
CA PRO A 394 -21.64 -2.36 17.88
C PRO A 394 -21.46 -1.13 16.98
N TRP A 395 -21.22 -1.33 15.68
CA TRP A 395 -21.02 -0.24 14.74
C TRP A 395 -21.41 -0.63 13.30
N ASN A 396 -22.02 0.31 12.57
CA ASN A 396 -22.49 0.14 11.20
C ASN A 396 -21.67 0.95 10.17
N GLY A 397 -20.46 1.36 10.54
CA GLY A 397 -19.59 2.17 9.71
C GLY A 397 -19.96 3.66 9.72
N THR A 398 -19.40 4.39 8.76
CA THR A 398 -19.62 5.84 8.56
C THR A 398 -20.78 6.15 7.62
N GLY A 399 -21.47 5.10 7.13
CA GLY A 399 -22.54 5.20 6.14
C GLY A 399 -22.08 4.88 4.72
N GLY A 400 -20.84 4.38 4.54
CA GLY A 400 -20.36 3.85 3.29
C GLY A 400 -21.03 2.52 2.91
N ARG A 401 -20.83 2.08 1.65
CA ARG A 401 -21.30 0.76 1.21
C ARG A 401 -20.42 -0.34 1.84
N SER A 402 -21.00 -1.46 2.24
CA SER A 402 -20.27 -2.65 2.70
C SER A 402 -19.23 -2.38 3.81
N PRO A 403 -19.63 -1.97 5.03
CA PRO A 403 -18.74 -2.04 6.18
C PRO A 403 -18.26 -3.47 6.41
N GLU A 404 -16.96 -3.71 6.27
CA GLU A 404 -16.32 -5.03 6.32
C GLU A 404 -14.90 -4.96 6.91
N ALA A 405 -14.12 -6.04 6.85
CA ALA A 405 -12.75 -6.13 7.38
C ALA A 405 -12.54 -5.60 8.82
N PRO A 406 -13.33 -6.04 9.83
CA PRO A 406 -13.20 -5.52 11.18
C PRO A 406 -11.97 -6.02 11.91
N HIS A 407 -11.13 -5.10 12.39
CA HIS A 407 -10.01 -5.41 13.28
C HIS A 407 -10.04 -4.54 14.54
N ILE A 408 -9.75 -5.15 15.69
CA ILE A 408 -9.80 -4.49 17.00
C ILE A 408 -8.41 -4.38 17.62
N TRP A 409 -8.10 -3.18 18.12
CA TRP A 409 -6.98 -2.94 19.03
C TRP A 409 -7.50 -2.37 20.34
N LYS A 410 -6.98 -2.87 21.46
CA LYS A 410 -7.22 -2.27 22.78
C LYS A 410 -6.01 -1.44 23.17
N ARG A 411 -6.22 -0.13 23.31
CA ARG A 411 -5.15 0.85 23.58
C ARG A 411 -5.72 2.08 24.29
N ASP A 412 -4.97 2.64 25.23
CA ASP A 412 -5.28 3.89 25.94
C ASP A 412 -6.68 3.91 26.60
N GLY A 413 -7.14 2.74 27.05
CA GLY A 413 -8.47 2.54 27.63
C GLY A 413 -9.62 2.62 26.61
N PHE A 414 -9.33 2.39 25.34
CA PHE A 414 -10.29 2.31 24.24
C PHE A 414 -10.12 1.00 23.45
N TYR A 415 -11.23 0.54 22.88
CA TYR A 415 -11.29 -0.40 21.77
C TYR A 415 -11.40 0.40 20.49
N TYR A 416 -10.38 0.31 19.64
CA TYR A 416 -10.36 0.90 18.30
C TYR A 416 -10.79 -0.17 17.30
N LEU A 417 -11.85 0.11 16.54
CA LEU A 417 -12.41 -0.77 15.52
C LEU A 417 -12.14 -0.17 14.13
N LEU A 418 -11.23 -0.78 13.39
CA LEU A 418 -10.91 -0.46 11.99
C LEU A 418 -11.80 -1.27 11.06
N LEU A 419 -12.26 -0.65 9.97
CA LEU A 419 -13.06 -1.26 8.92
C LEU A 419 -12.53 -0.91 7.52
N ALA A 420 -12.94 -1.73 6.55
CA ALA A 420 -13.08 -1.30 5.17
C ALA A 420 -14.51 -0.83 4.90
N GLU A 421 -14.66 0.19 4.06
CA GLU A 421 -15.96 0.66 3.55
C GLU A 421 -15.84 1.08 2.07
N GLY A 422 -16.99 1.33 1.43
CA GLY A 422 -17.10 1.75 0.03
C GLY A 422 -17.15 0.59 -0.98
N GLY A 423 -16.87 -0.63 -0.52
CA GLY A 423 -16.60 -1.81 -1.35
C GLY A 423 -15.20 -1.75 -1.97
N THR A 424 -14.63 -2.91 -2.31
CA THR A 424 -13.24 -3.10 -2.76
C THR A 424 -12.90 -2.53 -4.17
N ARG A 425 -13.40 -1.33 -4.49
CA ARG A 425 -13.41 -0.72 -5.83
C ARG A 425 -13.11 0.79 -5.75
N GLU A 426 -13.76 1.62 -6.57
CA GLU A 426 -13.46 3.06 -6.73
C GLU A 426 -13.56 3.81 -5.42
N ASN A 427 -14.53 3.43 -4.58
CA ASN A 427 -14.82 4.10 -3.33
C ASN A 427 -14.17 3.42 -2.13
N HIS A 428 -13.27 2.45 -2.36
CA HIS A 428 -12.66 1.70 -1.28
C HIS A 428 -11.92 2.64 -0.33
N MET A 429 -12.11 2.39 0.96
CA MET A 429 -11.57 3.23 2.00
C MET A 429 -11.43 2.48 3.31
N VAL A 430 -10.60 3.02 4.19
CA VAL A 430 -10.39 2.57 5.56
C VAL A 430 -11.04 3.55 6.50
N THR A 431 -11.88 3.06 7.41
CA THR A 431 -12.53 3.88 8.44
C THR A 431 -12.24 3.30 9.82
N MET A 432 -12.23 4.14 10.85
CA MET A 432 -12.06 3.69 12.23
C MET A 432 -13.01 4.41 13.17
N ALA A 433 -13.42 3.72 14.23
CA ALA A 433 -14.12 4.30 15.37
C ALA A 433 -13.52 3.75 16.66
N ARG A 434 -13.84 4.36 17.81
CA ARG A 434 -13.41 3.83 19.11
C ARG A 434 -14.50 3.87 20.16
N SER A 435 -14.43 2.98 21.14
CA SER A 435 -15.30 3.01 22.32
C SER A 435 -14.54 2.64 23.58
N ARG A 436 -15.04 3.02 24.75
CA ARG A 436 -14.53 2.49 26.03
C ARG A 436 -15.09 1.10 26.35
N ASN A 437 -16.11 0.66 25.63
CA ASN A 437 -16.72 -0.65 25.78
C ASN A 437 -16.66 -1.40 24.45
N LEU A 438 -16.26 -2.67 24.46
CA LEU A 438 -16.24 -3.51 23.26
C LEU A 438 -17.60 -3.52 22.52
N THR A 439 -18.69 -3.41 23.28
CA THR A 439 -20.07 -3.42 22.79
C THR A 439 -20.56 -2.05 22.27
N GLY A 440 -19.72 -1.03 22.30
CA GLY A 440 -20.05 0.33 21.90
C GLY A 440 -20.81 1.15 22.96
N PRO A 441 -21.42 2.28 22.55
CA PRO A 441 -21.39 2.83 21.20
C PRO A 441 -19.97 3.25 20.78
N TYR A 442 -19.69 3.18 19.49
CA TYR A 442 -18.41 3.58 18.91
C TYR A 442 -18.50 5.01 18.36
N ASP A 443 -17.54 5.85 18.76
CA ASP A 443 -17.36 7.21 18.27
C ASP A 443 -16.44 7.18 17.02
N PRO A 444 -16.92 7.59 15.84
CA PRO A 444 -16.12 7.55 14.62
C PRO A 444 -14.95 8.55 14.68
N ALA A 445 -13.83 8.19 14.06
CA ALA A 445 -12.70 9.09 13.89
C ALA A 445 -13.14 10.35 13.13
N PRO A 446 -12.83 11.57 13.63
CA PRO A 446 -13.18 12.82 12.94
C PRO A 446 -12.57 12.93 11.52
N GLY A 447 -11.45 12.25 11.28
CA GLY A 447 -10.74 12.25 10.00
C GLY A 447 -11.15 11.14 9.04
N ASN A 448 -12.24 10.40 9.28
CA ASN A 448 -12.67 9.35 8.35
C ASN A 448 -13.02 9.90 6.94
N PRO A 449 -12.72 9.16 5.86
CA PRO A 449 -11.89 7.95 5.85
C PRO A 449 -10.41 8.23 6.12
N LEU A 450 -9.75 7.34 6.88
CA LEU A 450 -8.35 7.49 7.29
C LEU A 450 -7.35 7.15 6.17
N LEU A 451 -7.75 6.31 5.22
CA LEU A 451 -6.97 5.97 4.03
C LEU A 451 -7.93 5.68 2.86
N THR A 452 -7.69 6.30 1.70
CA THR A 452 -8.43 6.05 0.45
C THR A 452 -7.67 6.65 -0.74
N SER A 453 -7.92 6.12 -1.93
CA SER A 453 -7.54 6.74 -3.21
C SER A 453 -8.74 7.27 -4.00
N ALA A 454 -9.96 7.14 -3.47
CA ALA A 454 -11.21 7.39 -4.20
C ALA A 454 -11.34 8.82 -4.75
N ASN A 455 -10.71 9.79 -4.08
CA ASN A 455 -10.76 11.20 -4.45
C ASN A 455 -9.69 11.62 -5.48
N ASP A 456 -8.75 10.73 -5.81
CA ASP A 456 -7.69 11.00 -6.79
C ASP A 456 -7.60 9.86 -7.80
N THR A 457 -8.38 9.94 -8.87
CA THR A 457 -8.37 8.96 -9.97
C THR A 457 -7.08 8.98 -10.81
N SER A 458 -6.20 9.97 -10.59
CA SER A 458 -4.89 10.05 -11.25
C SER A 458 -3.81 9.25 -10.52
N SER A 459 -4.04 8.89 -9.25
CA SER A 459 -3.13 8.05 -8.48
C SER A 459 -2.86 6.72 -9.19
N TYR A 460 -1.58 6.30 -9.16
CA TYR A 460 -1.14 5.03 -9.75
C TYR A 460 -1.81 3.82 -9.08
N PHE A 461 -1.99 3.89 -7.76
CA PHE A 461 -2.72 2.90 -6.96
C PHE A 461 -4.15 3.37 -6.69
N GLN A 462 -5.09 2.47 -6.97
CA GLN A 462 -6.52 2.69 -6.80
C GLN A 462 -7.14 1.59 -5.93
N ALA A 463 -8.41 1.77 -5.57
CA ALA A 463 -9.14 0.86 -4.69
C ALA A 463 -8.41 0.58 -3.36
N VAL A 464 -7.71 1.57 -2.83
CA VAL A 464 -6.94 1.43 -1.58
C VAL A 464 -7.89 1.27 -0.39
N GLY A 465 -7.82 0.13 0.29
CA GLY A 465 -8.65 -0.18 1.45
C GLY A 465 -8.33 -1.55 2.06
N HIS A 466 -9.22 -2.08 2.91
CA HIS A 466 -9.04 -3.38 3.58
C HIS A 466 -7.66 -3.49 4.27
N ALA A 467 -7.45 -2.59 5.24
CA ALA A 467 -6.16 -2.43 5.87
C ALA A 467 -6.02 -3.22 7.18
N ASP A 468 -4.79 -3.61 7.51
CA ASP A 468 -4.39 -4.13 8.81
C ASP A 468 -3.23 -3.28 9.37
N LEU A 469 -3.07 -3.23 10.69
CA LEU A 469 -2.08 -2.40 11.40
C LEU A 469 -1.21 -3.26 12.30
N PHE A 470 0.10 -3.06 12.23
CA PHE A 470 1.08 -3.75 13.08
C PHE A 470 2.30 -2.86 13.36
N GLN A 471 3.05 -3.21 14.40
CA GLN A 471 4.30 -2.53 14.74
C GLN A 471 5.51 -3.36 14.31
N ASP A 472 6.64 -2.70 14.06
CA ASP A 472 7.94 -3.36 13.95
C ASP A 472 8.68 -3.48 15.29
N ALA A 473 9.90 -4.02 15.26
CA ALA A 473 10.77 -4.18 16.43
C ALA A 473 11.12 -2.87 17.16
N LYS A 474 10.96 -1.72 16.50
CA LYS A 474 11.19 -0.38 17.06
C LYS A 474 9.90 0.30 17.51
N GLY A 475 8.76 -0.37 17.44
CA GLY A 475 7.45 0.16 17.80
C GLY A 475 6.86 1.11 16.75
N GLN A 476 7.44 1.18 15.54
CA GLN A 476 6.92 2.03 14.48
C GLN A 476 5.69 1.38 13.86
N TRP A 477 4.64 2.17 13.65
CA TRP A 477 3.39 1.67 13.08
C TRP A 477 3.45 1.62 11.57
N TRP A 478 3.01 0.50 11.04
CA TRP A 478 2.86 0.21 9.63
C TRP A 478 1.43 -0.23 9.36
N SER A 479 0.95 0.08 8.16
CA SER A 479 -0.29 -0.50 7.65
C SER A 479 -0.04 -1.17 6.32
N VAL A 480 -0.59 -2.37 6.18
CA VAL A 480 -0.85 -2.95 4.87
C VAL A 480 -2.27 -2.65 4.45
N ALA A 481 -2.48 -2.56 3.14
CA ALA A 481 -3.79 -2.45 2.51
C ALA A 481 -3.76 -3.19 1.17
N LEU A 482 -4.92 -3.49 0.60
CA LEU A 482 -4.99 -3.91 -0.79
C LEU A 482 -5.06 -2.68 -1.71
N ALA A 483 -4.57 -2.80 -2.93
CA ALA A 483 -4.72 -1.81 -3.99
C ALA A 483 -4.64 -2.46 -5.38
N VAL A 484 -5.08 -1.75 -6.42
CA VAL A 484 -4.87 -2.14 -7.82
C VAL A 484 -3.94 -1.16 -8.51
N ARG A 485 -3.06 -1.64 -9.39
CA ARG A 485 -2.26 -0.78 -10.28
C ARG A 485 -3.09 -0.34 -11.49
N ALA A 486 -3.60 0.89 -11.46
CA ALA A 486 -4.46 1.42 -12.51
C ALA A 486 -3.74 2.30 -13.55
N GLY A 487 -2.52 2.76 -13.25
CA GLY A 487 -1.71 3.51 -14.22
C GLY A 487 -2.39 4.78 -14.75
N GLY A 488 -3.22 5.45 -13.95
CA GLY A 488 -3.97 6.65 -14.33
C GLY A 488 -5.12 6.41 -15.32
N THR A 489 -5.41 5.15 -15.69
CA THR A 489 -6.55 4.81 -16.57
C THR A 489 -7.87 4.68 -15.81
N TYR A 490 -7.83 4.78 -14.48
CA TYR A 490 -8.97 4.50 -13.61
C TYR A 490 -10.12 5.47 -13.83
N GLY A 491 -11.25 4.94 -14.32
CA GLY A 491 -12.47 5.73 -14.53
C GLY A 491 -12.42 6.65 -15.75
N GLN A 492 -11.44 6.49 -16.65
CA GLN A 492 -11.32 7.31 -17.87
C GLN A 492 -12.22 6.88 -19.03
N ASP A 493 -12.91 5.74 -18.94
CA ASP A 493 -13.85 5.26 -19.97
C ASP A 493 -15.31 5.46 -19.46
N PRO A 494 -16.26 5.96 -20.28
CA PRO A 494 -17.59 6.30 -19.82
C PRO A 494 -18.43 5.06 -19.47
N GLY A 495 -18.53 4.74 -18.17
CA GLY A 495 -19.52 3.81 -17.63
C GLY A 495 -19.01 2.82 -16.58
N ALA A 496 -18.45 3.29 -15.45
CA ALA A 496 -18.13 2.50 -14.24
C ALA A 496 -17.38 1.16 -14.45
N TYR A 497 -16.11 1.10 -14.02
CA TYR A 497 -15.14 -0.01 -14.16
C TYR A 497 -14.33 -0.04 -15.44
N PHE A 498 -13.43 0.92 -15.64
CA PHE A 498 -12.50 0.86 -16.76
C PHE A 498 -11.10 1.26 -16.33
N GLY A 499 -10.29 0.23 -16.06
CA GLY A 499 -8.85 0.32 -15.94
C GLY A 499 -8.24 -0.99 -16.45
N ASN A 500 -7.01 -0.92 -16.94
CA ASN A 500 -6.25 -2.12 -17.29
C ASN A 500 -5.61 -2.69 -16.01
N LEU A 501 -6.27 -3.66 -15.39
CA LEU A 501 -5.91 -4.21 -14.06
C LEU A 501 -5.54 -5.71 -14.10
N PRO A 502 -4.64 -6.17 -15.00
CA PRO A 502 -4.36 -7.59 -15.17
C PRO A 502 -3.70 -8.24 -13.95
N MET A 503 -3.16 -7.45 -13.01
CA MET A 503 -2.54 -7.93 -11.78
C MET A 503 -3.55 -8.26 -10.67
N GLY A 504 -4.81 -7.82 -10.82
CA GLY A 504 -5.79 -7.86 -9.74
C GLY A 504 -5.43 -6.93 -8.58
N ARG A 505 -5.88 -7.29 -7.37
CA ARG A 505 -5.54 -6.61 -6.12
C ARG A 505 -4.24 -7.16 -5.55
N GLU A 506 -3.35 -6.24 -5.20
CA GLU A 506 -1.99 -6.45 -4.71
C GLU A 506 -1.87 -5.87 -3.29
N THR A 507 -0.85 -6.27 -2.53
CA THR A 507 -0.62 -5.77 -1.16
C THR A 507 0.33 -4.58 -1.17
N VAL A 508 -0.10 -3.46 -0.60
CA VAL A 508 0.70 -2.24 -0.44
C VAL A 508 0.98 -1.98 1.05
N LEU A 509 2.08 -1.28 1.33
CA LEU A 509 2.53 -0.89 2.67
C LEU A 509 2.60 0.63 2.78
N THR A 510 2.21 1.17 3.93
CA THR A 510 2.36 2.58 4.24
C THR A 510 2.72 2.84 5.71
N PRO A 511 3.59 3.82 6.01
CA PRO A 511 3.85 4.28 7.37
C PRO A 511 2.60 4.89 8.02
N VAL A 512 2.43 4.62 9.31
CA VAL A 512 1.36 5.18 10.14
C VAL A 512 1.95 5.87 11.36
N THR A 513 1.40 7.01 11.74
CA THR A 513 1.63 7.61 13.07
C THR A 513 0.40 7.38 13.93
N TRP A 514 0.60 6.88 15.15
CA TRP A 514 -0.50 6.64 16.08
C TRP A 514 -0.12 7.06 17.49
N GLU A 515 -0.34 8.35 17.77
CA GLU A 515 -0.05 8.95 19.06
C GLU A 515 -1.02 8.44 20.15
N GLU A 516 -0.57 8.51 21.41
CA GLU A 516 -1.37 8.12 22.57
C GLU A 516 -2.65 8.95 22.65
N GLY A 517 -3.79 8.27 22.85
CA GLY A 517 -5.10 8.91 22.98
C GLY A 517 -5.70 9.45 21.67
N GLU A 518 -5.02 9.29 20.54
CA GLU A 518 -5.45 9.77 19.22
C GLU A 518 -5.92 8.63 18.30
N PHE A 519 -6.36 8.98 17.10
CA PHE A 519 -6.56 8.04 15.98
C PHE A 519 -5.31 7.96 15.10
N PRO A 520 -5.08 6.84 14.40
CA PRO A 520 -3.93 6.71 13.51
C PRO A 520 -4.06 7.62 12.29
N VAL A 521 -2.93 8.18 11.86
CA VAL A 521 -2.80 8.96 10.62
C VAL A 521 -1.96 8.15 9.65
N PHE A 522 -2.57 7.77 8.52
CA PHE A 522 -1.94 6.98 7.48
C PHE A 522 -1.25 7.89 6.48
N THR A 523 -0.06 7.49 6.04
CA THR A 523 0.56 8.11 4.86
C THR A 523 -0.20 7.63 3.62
N PRO A 524 -0.53 8.52 2.65
CA PRO A 524 -1.15 8.09 1.40
C PRO A 524 -0.31 7.04 0.66
N VAL A 525 -0.96 6.06 0.04
CA VAL A 525 -0.27 5.02 -0.73
C VAL A 525 0.20 5.59 -2.07
N THR A 526 1.50 5.43 -2.34
CA THR A 526 2.17 5.83 -3.59
C THR A 526 3.09 4.72 -4.09
N GLY A 527 3.63 4.86 -5.32
CA GLY A 527 4.72 4.03 -5.86
C GLY A 527 5.96 4.12 -4.99
N ASP A 528 6.61 5.27 -5.03
CA ASP A 528 7.69 5.64 -4.12
C ASP A 528 7.13 6.07 -2.77
N VAL A 529 7.33 5.27 -1.73
CA VAL A 529 6.94 5.62 -0.36
C VAL A 529 8.17 6.06 0.43
N SER A 530 8.06 7.19 1.12
CA SER A 530 9.08 7.70 2.03
C SER A 530 8.51 7.78 3.44
N GLY A 531 9.20 7.21 4.43
CA GLY A 531 8.72 7.21 5.80
C GLY A 531 9.70 6.61 6.78
N TRP A 532 9.19 5.79 7.71
CA TRP A 532 10.01 5.15 8.73
C TRP A 532 11.23 4.43 8.14
N PRO A 533 12.37 4.39 8.86
CA PRO A 533 13.49 3.57 8.48
C PRO A 533 13.08 2.10 8.41
N LEU A 534 13.38 1.45 7.29
CA LEU A 534 13.15 0.02 7.17
C LEU A 534 14.06 -0.75 8.14
N PRO A 535 13.66 -1.95 8.58
CA PRO A 535 14.61 -2.88 9.16
C PRO A 535 15.75 -3.19 8.15
N PRO A 536 16.93 -3.62 8.63
CA PRO A 536 18.02 -4.02 7.74
C PRO A 536 17.55 -5.11 6.77
N GLU A 537 17.99 -5.00 5.51
CA GLU A 537 17.67 -5.98 4.47
C GLU A 537 18.04 -7.40 4.94
N ALA A 538 17.04 -8.27 5.01
CA ALA A 538 17.17 -9.64 5.45
C ALA A 538 15.99 -10.47 4.95
N ILE A 539 16.30 -11.52 4.19
CA ILE A 539 15.29 -12.46 3.69
C ILE A 539 15.20 -13.64 4.66
N PRO A 540 13.99 -14.13 5.00
CA PRO A 540 13.86 -15.37 5.77
C PRO A 540 14.48 -16.58 5.05
N ASP A 541 15.35 -17.32 5.75
CA ASP A 541 15.99 -18.53 5.22
C ASP A 541 14.99 -19.70 5.13
N GLU A 542 14.06 -19.77 6.09
CA GLU A 542 13.07 -20.85 6.25
C GLU A 542 11.89 -20.72 5.27
N GLY A 543 11.10 -21.78 5.14
CA GLY A 543 9.94 -21.83 4.24
C GLY A 543 10.16 -22.68 2.99
N GLU A 544 9.05 -23.20 2.45
CA GLU A 544 9.02 -24.15 1.33
C GLU A 544 9.18 -23.49 -0.04
N GLY A 545 8.92 -22.18 -0.15
CA GLY A 545 8.91 -21.45 -1.41
C GLY A 545 10.07 -20.46 -1.58
N GLN A 546 9.82 -19.46 -2.41
CA GLN A 546 10.79 -18.45 -2.86
C GLN A 546 10.21 -17.03 -2.67
N LEU A 547 10.97 -16.00 -3.04
CA LEU A 547 10.43 -14.63 -3.07
C LEU A 547 9.19 -14.56 -3.95
N SER A 548 8.16 -13.82 -3.52
CA SER A 548 6.85 -13.77 -4.20
C SER A 548 6.94 -13.24 -5.63
N ASP A 549 7.96 -12.44 -5.91
CA ASP A 549 8.25 -11.82 -7.21
C ASP A 549 9.38 -12.52 -7.99
N ALA A 550 9.89 -13.66 -7.49
CA ALA A 550 10.97 -14.39 -8.15
C ALA A 550 10.58 -14.97 -9.51
N ASP A 551 11.60 -15.02 -10.38
CA ASP A 551 11.58 -15.74 -11.64
C ASP A 551 11.57 -17.26 -11.41
N ASP A 552 11.04 -17.99 -12.39
CA ASP A 552 11.01 -19.46 -12.38
C ASP A 552 11.92 -20.05 -13.45
N ALA A 553 12.71 -21.06 -13.05
CA ALA A 553 13.45 -21.94 -13.95
C ALA A 553 13.23 -23.40 -13.53
N ILE A 554 12.03 -23.93 -13.79
CA ILE A 554 11.58 -25.21 -13.25
C ILE A 554 11.75 -26.34 -14.26
N THR A 555 12.47 -27.40 -13.86
CA THR A 555 12.74 -28.58 -14.68
C THR A 555 12.16 -29.87 -14.10
N PHE A 556 11.50 -29.84 -12.94
CA PHE A 556 10.83 -30.99 -12.32
C PHE A 556 11.69 -32.26 -12.17
N PRO A 557 12.87 -32.22 -11.53
CA PRO A 557 13.74 -33.39 -11.41
C PRO A 557 13.11 -34.53 -10.58
N PRO A 558 13.60 -35.79 -10.72
CA PRO A 558 13.10 -36.90 -9.93
C PRO A 558 13.17 -36.61 -8.41
N GLY A 559 12.05 -36.83 -7.72
CA GLY A 559 11.93 -36.59 -6.28
C GLY A 559 11.54 -35.17 -5.89
N SER A 560 11.46 -34.22 -6.83
CA SER A 560 10.92 -32.89 -6.54
C SER A 560 9.39 -32.93 -6.36
N LYS A 561 8.85 -31.89 -5.72
CA LYS A 561 7.41 -31.63 -5.64
C LYS A 561 7.03 -30.51 -6.62
N LEU A 562 5.73 -30.29 -6.81
CA LEU A 562 5.25 -29.04 -7.41
C LEU A 562 5.62 -27.87 -6.47
N PRO A 563 6.17 -26.76 -6.97
CA PRO A 563 6.43 -25.58 -6.15
C PRO A 563 5.14 -25.04 -5.50
N ILE A 564 5.23 -24.50 -4.29
CA ILE A 564 4.06 -24.10 -3.51
C ILE A 564 3.34 -22.86 -4.06
N HIS A 565 4.00 -22.09 -4.93
CA HIS A 565 3.41 -20.93 -5.61
C HIS A 565 2.66 -21.32 -6.89
N PHE A 566 2.74 -22.59 -7.30
CA PHE A 566 1.92 -23.11 -8.39
C PHE A 566 0.51 -23.37 -7.88
N VAL A 567 -0.48 -22.95 -8.66
CA VAL A 567 -1.88 -23.02 -8.31
C VAL A 567 -2.68 -23.84 -9.32
N HIS A 568 -3.73 -24.44 -8.80
CA HIS A 568 -4.83 -25.07 -9.50
C HIS A 568 -6.07 -24.19 -9.37
N TRP A 569 -6.99 -24.34 -10.30
CA TRP A 569 -8.31 -23.72 -10.19
C TRP A 569 -9.27 -24.71 -9.53
N ARG A 570 -9.56 -24.48 -8.24
CA ARG A 570 -10.17 -25.41 -7.28
C ARG A 570 -9.31 -26.65 -7.03
N LEU A 571 -9.89 -27.65 -6.36
CA LEU A 571 -9.17 -28.86 -5.94
C LEU A 571 -8.75 -29.71 -7.16
N PRO A 572 -7.43 -29.99 -7.32
CA PRO A 572 -6.94 -30.81 -8.41
C PRO A 572 -7.29 -32.29 -8.21
N LYS A 573 -7.35 -33.04 -9.31
CA LYS A 573 -7.35 -34.50 -9.25
C LYS A 573 -5.91 -34.99 -9.28
N ALA A 574 -5.37 -35.38 -8.12
CA ALA A 574 -3.96 -35.78 -7.96
C ALA A 574 -3.45 -36.76 -9.05
N ARG A 575 -4.28 -37.74 -9.45
CA ARG A 575 -3.96 -38.70 -10.52
C ARG A 575 -3.68 -38.09 -11.91
N ASN A 576 -3.98 -36.81 -12.11
CA ASN A 576 -3.76 -36.11 -13.37
C ASN A 576 -2.40 -35.43 -13.45
N TYR A 577 -1.61 -35.44 -12.36
CA TYR A 577 -0.33 -34.76 -12.28
C TYR A 577 0.73 -35.77 -11.82
N ALA A 578 1.85 -35.83 -12.54
CA ALA A 578 3.00 -36.61 -12.11
C ALA A 578 4.29 -35.83 -12.38
N VAL A 579 5.08 -35.61 -11.33
CA VAL A 579 6.42 -35.02 -11.43
C VAL A 579 7.41 -36.12 -11.75
N SER A 580 8.18 -35.95 -12.82
CA SER A 580 9.22 -36.88 -13.26
C SER A 580 8.76 -38.36 -13.30
N PRO A 581 7.67 -38.71 -14.01
CA PRO A 581 7.25 -40.10 -14.07
C PRO A 581 8.29 -40.96 -14.80
N PRO A 582 8.35 -42.28 -14.52
CA PRO A 582 9.31 -43.18 -15.14
C PRO A 582 9.32 -43.08 -16.66
N GLY A 583 10.52 -42.88 -17.23
CA GLY A 583 10.70 -42.70 -18.69
C GLY A 583 10.54 -41.26 -19.19
N HIS A 584 10.08 -40.34 -18.34
CA HIS A 584 9.92 -38.91 -18.64
C HIS A 584 10.50 -38.04 -17.52
N TRP A 585 11.77 -38.26 -17.19
CA TRP A 585 12.50 -37.49 -16.18
C TRP A 585 12.59 -36.01 -16.56
N ASN A 586 12.59 -35.14 -15.55
CA ASN A 586 12.62 -33.68 -15.69
C ASN A 586 11.40 -33.12 -16.46
N THR A 587 10.21 -33.66 -16.17
CA THR A 587 8.96 -33.19 -16.77
C THR A 587 7.83 -33.17 -15.74
N LEU A 588 6.83 -32.33 -15.96
CA LEU A 588 5.53 -32.43 -15.33
C LEU A 588 4.55 -33.05 -16.33
N ALA A 589 4.10 -34.27 -16.08
CA ALA A 589 3.11 -34.93 -16.91
C ALA A 589 1.70 -34.52 -16.48
N LEU A 590 0.90 -34.08 -17.44
CA LEU A 590 -0.50 -33.70 -17.26
C LEU A 590 -1.42 -34.67 -18.00
N LYS A 591 -2.39 -35.24 -17.30
CA LYS A 591 -3.45 -36.06 -17.91
C LYS A 591 -4.66 -35.19 -18.21
N SER A 592 -5.14 -35.19 -19.44
CA SER A 592 -6.34 -34.43 -19.84
C SER A 592 -7.54 -34.74 -18.93
N SER A 593 -8.22 -33.71 -18.45
CA SER A 593 -9.54 -33.81 -17.83
C SER A 593 -10.64 -33.93 -18.89
N VAL A 594 -11.84 -34.34 -18.47
CA VAL A 594 -13.03 -34.34 -19.36
C VAL A 594 -13.53 -32.91 -19.62
N LEU A 595 -13.25 -31.99 -18.68
CA LEU A 595 -13.59 -30.57 -18.79
C LEU A 595 -12.37 -29.77 -19.25
N ASN A 596 -12.61 -28.74 -20.07
CA ASN A 596 -11.65 -27.67 -20.35
C ASN A 596 -11.66 -26.62 -19.21
N LEU A 597 -10.93 -25.52 -19.36
CA LEU A 597 -10.87 -24.43 -18.37
C LEU A 597 -12.21 -23.71 -18.14
N THR A 598 -13.11 -23.71 -19.12
CA THR A 598 -14.46 -23.13 -19.03
C THR A 598 -15.44 -24.00 -18.22
N ALA A 599 -15.12 -25.27 -17.99
CA ALA A 599 -16.02 -26.20 -17.27
C ALA A 599 -17.37 -26.44 -18.00
N PHE A 600 -18.48 -26.63 -17.28
CA PHE A 600 -19.79 -26.95 -17.89
C PHE A 600 -20.56 -25.73 -18.40
N ASP A 601 -20.50 -24.63 -17.68
CA ASP A 601 -21.32 -23.43 -17.84
C ASP A 601 -20.50 -22.15 -17.56
N ALA A 602 -19.20 -22.16 -17.87
CA ALA A 602 -18.24 -21.09 -17.56
C ALA A 602 -18.03 -20.80 -16.06
N ASP A 603 -18.74 -21.51 -15.19
CA ASP A 603 -18.67 -21.33 -13.74
C ASP A 603 -18.30 -22.65 -13.06
N PHE A 604 -18.93 -23.77 -13.39
CA PHE A 604 -18.93 -24.92 -12.49
C PHE A 604 -18.28 -26.20 -13.03
N ALA A 605 -17.34 -26.76 -12.25
CA ALA A 605 -16.70 -28.04 -12.55
C ALA A 605 -17.38 -29.28 -11.92
N LEU A 606 -18.46 -29.10 -11.13
CA LEU A 606 -19.21 -30.19 -10.47
C LEU A 606 -18.31 -31.19 -9.71
N GLY A 607 -17.22 -30.72 -9.10
CA GLY A 607 -16.24 -31.58 -8.43
C GLY A 607 -15.48 -32.56 -9.34
N ARG A 608 -15.67 -32.51 -10.67
CA ARG A 608 -14.93 -33.35 -11.65
C ARG A 608 -13.47 -32.92 -11.77
N GLY A 609 -13.18 -31.66 -11.47
CA GLY A 609 -11.87 -31.04 -11.54
C GLY A 609 -11.46 -30.70 -12.97
N GLN A 610 -10.48 -29.82 -13.09
CA GLN A 610 -9.83 -29.45 -14.34
C GLN A 610 -8.35 -29.77 -14.23
N THR A 611 -7.74 -30.27 -15.31
CA THR A 611 -6.29 -30.40 -15.35
C THR A 611 -5.69 -29.07 -15.77
N PHE A 612 -5.38 -28.26 -14.76
CA PHE A 612 -4.72 -26.97 -14.90
C PHE A 612 -3.63 -26.84 -13.83
N VAL A 613 -2.53 -26.18 -14.17
CA VAL A 613 -1.51 -25.73 -13.24
C VAL A 613 -0.95 -24.42 -13.79
N GLY A 614 -0.85 -23.41 -12.95
CA GLY A 614 -0.32 -22.10 -13.32
C GLY A 614 0.35 -21.43 -12.14
N ARG A 615 0.72 -20.15 -12.31
CA ARG A 615 1.18 -19.28 -11.23
C ARG A 615 0.49 -17.94 -11.34
N ARG A 616 0.44 -17.20 -10.23
CA ARG A 616 0.02 -15.79 -10.24
C ARG A 616 1.00 -14.97 -11.07
N MET A 617 0.49 -14.01 -11.83
CA MET A 617 1.32 -12.96 -12.43
C MET A 617 1.92 -12.12 -11.31
N ALA A 618 3.25 -11.98 -11.28
CA ALA A 618 3.95 -11.14 -10.30
C ALA A 618 4.46 -9.82 -10.91
N HIS A 619 4.55 -9.73 -12.24
CA HIS A 619 5.08 -8.56 -12.95
C HIS A 619 4.13 -8.16 -14.07
N SER A 620 4.00 -6.85 -14.31
CA SER A 620 3.22 -6.31 -15.44
C SER A 620 3.91 -6.54 -16.79
N LEU A 621 5.23 -6.71 -16.77
CA LEU A 621 6.04 -7.14 -17.91
C LEU A 621 6.66 -8.48 -17.56
N PHE A 622 6.34 -9.52 -18.33
CA PHE A 622 6.83 -10.87 -18.09
C PHE A 622 6.93 -11.64 -19.39
N ARG A 623 7.70 -12.74 -19.34
CA ARG A 623 7.70 -13.79 -20.35
C ARG A 623 7.48 -15.13 -19.66
N PHE A 624 6.40 -15.80 -20.00
CA PHE A 624 6.12 -17.17 -19.59
C PHE A 624 6.39 -18.10 -20.77
N ARG A 625 7.17 -19.16 -20.55
CA ARG A 625 7.49 -20.16 -21.57
C ARG A 625 7.41 -21.57 -21.00
N VAL A 626 6.83 -22.47 -21.77
CA VAL A 626 6.79 -23.91 -21.47
C VAL A 626 7.10 -24.73 -22.71
N ASP A 627 7.94 -25.75 -22.55
CA ASP A 627 8.20 -26.74 -23.57
C ASP A 627 7.28 -27.95 -23.39
N VAL A 628 6.50 -28.26 -24.42
CA VAL A 628 5.52 -29.35 -24.39
C VAL A 628 5.94 -30.52 -25.27
N ASP A 629 6.00 -31.71 -24.65
CA ASP A 629 6.14 -32.99 -25.32
C ASP A 629 4.75 -33.61 -25.52
N TRP A 630 4.18 -33.41 -26.71
CA TRP A 630 2.75 -33.62 -26.99
C TRP A 630 2.48 -34.78 -27.96
N ALA A 631 3.41 -35.06 -28.88
CA ALA A 631 3.15 -35.79 -30.12
C ALA A 631 2.66 -37.23 -29.93
N LYS A 632 3.09 -37.90 -28.86
CA LYS A 632 2.64 -39.27 -28.52
C LYS A 632 1.44 -39.29 -27.57
N SER A 633 1.11 -38.15 -26.97
CA SER A 633 0.12 -38.02 -25.90
C SER A 633 -1.25 -37.60 -26.43
N LEU A 634 -1.29 -36.73 -27.44
CA LEU A 634 -2.54 -36.28 -28.07
C LEU A 634 -2.97 -37.27 -29.15
N THR A 635 -3.97 -38.10 -28.85
CA THR A 635 -4.36 -39.25 -29.70
C THR A 635 -5.82 -39.26 -30.12
N LYS A 636 -6.63 -38.32 -29.61
CA LYS A 636 -8.06 -38.23 -29.91
C LYS A 636 -8.44 -36.83 -30.36
N GLU A 637 -9.51 -36.74 -31.13
CA GLU A 637 -10.14 -35.48 -31.51
C GLU A 637 -10.43 -34.61 -30.28
N GLU A 638 -10.19 -33.31 -30.41
CA GLU A 638 -10.30 -32.28 -29.36
C GLU A 638 -9.37 -32.45 -28.14
N MET A 639 -8.45 -33.42 -28.14
CA MET A 639 -7.37 -33.41 -27.14
C MET A 639 -6.44 -32.24 -27.40
N GLU A 640 -6.20 -31.44 -26.36
CA GLU A 640 -5.43 -30.21 -26.41
C GLU A 640 -4.47 -30.12 -25.21
N VAL A 641 -3.28 -29.56 -25.46
CA VAL A 641 -2.36 -29.07 -24.43
C VAL A 641 -1.92 -27.66 -24.81
N GLY A 642 -1.85 -26.75 -23.85
CA GLY A 642 -1.60 -25.34 -24.15
C GLY A 642 -1.05 -24.55 -22.98
N ALA A 643 -0.80 -23.27 -23.26
CA ALA A 643 -0.51 -22.24 -22.29
C ALA A 643 -1.67 -21.23 -22.26
N SER A 644 -2.02 -20.78 -21.06
CA SER A 644 -3.19 -19.92 -20.84
C SER A 644 -2.82 -18.74 -19.96
N ILE A 645 -3.39 -17.57 -20.25
CA ILE A 645 -3.58 -16.51 -19.26
C ILE A 645 -5.03 -16.59 -18.79
N ILE A 646 -5.22 -16.72 -17.49
CA ILE A 646 -6.52 -16.95 -16.88
C ILE A 646 -6.75 -15.91 -15.81
N GLN A 647 -7.89 -15.25 -15.88
CA GLN A 647 -8.46 -14.59 -14.71
C GLN A 647 -9.38 -15.61 -14.04
N ASP A 648 -10.47 -15.96 -14.72
CA ASP A 648 -11.37 -17.01 -14.27
C ASP A 648 -11.80 -17.91 -15.45
N GLN A 649 -12.71 -18.82 -15.18
CA GLN A 649 -13.15 -19.81 -16.17
C GLN A 649 -14.03 -19.22 -17.26
N ALA A 650 -14.64 -18.06 -17.01
CA ALA A 650 -15.40 -17.31 -17.97
C ALA A 650 -14.53 -16.29 -18.74
N GLN A 651 -13.28 -16.06 -18.32
CA GLN A 651 -12.36 -15.08 -18.89
C GLN A 651 -10.91 -15.59 -18.95
N HIS A 652 -10.52 -16.13 -20.10
CA HIS A 652 -9.16 -16.61 -20.34
C HIS A 652 -8.81 -16.63 -21.83
N PHE A 653 -7.52 -16.60 -22.13
CA PHE A 653 -7.00 -16.75 -23.49
C PHE A 653 -5.96 -17.86 -23.52
N ASP A 654 -6.04 -18.69 -24.55
CA ASP A 654 -5.26 -19.91 -24.67
C ASP A 654 -4.56 -19.98 -26.03
N LEU A 655 -3.32 -20.47 -26.04
CA LEU A 655 -2.66 -21.01 -27.23
C LEU A 655 -2.30 -22.46 -26.97
N GLY A 656 -2.81 -23.36 -27.81
CA GLY A 656 -2.62 -24.80 -27.63
C GLY A 656 -2.35 -25.56 -28.93
N ILE A 657 -1.84 -26.77 -28.75
CA ILE A 657 -1.74 -27.79 -29.80
C ILE A 657 -2.95 -28.70 -29.62
N VAL A 658 -3.80 -28.78 -30.65
CA VAL A 658 -5.04 -29.55 -30.63
C VAL A 658 -5.11 -30.52 -31.79
N MET A 659 -5.67 -31.71 -31.54
CA MET A 659 -5.93 -32.69 -32.59
C MET A 659 -7.32 -32.49 -33.19
N LEU A 660 -7.38 -32.19 -34.48
CA LEU A 660 -8.63 -31.90 -35.21
C LEU A 660 -8.68 -32.67 -36.53
N LYS A 661 -9.89 -32.92 -37.02
CA LYS A 661 -10.12 -33.40 -38.38
C LYS A 661 -10.31 -32.20 -39.31
N PRO A 662 -9.43 -31.99 -40.31
CA PRO A 662 -9.62 -30.93 -41.29
C PRO A 662 -10.93 -31.14 -42.06
N SER A 663 -11.57 -30.05 -42.49
CA SER A 663 -12.79 -30.11 -43.28
C SER A 663 -12.62 -31.03 -44.50
N GLY A 664 -13.47 -32.06 -44.61
CA GLY A 664 -13.42 -33.05 -45.69
C GLY A 664 -12.40 -34.18 -45.52
N SER A 665 -11.77 -34.32 -44.36
CA SER A 665 -10.87 -35.44 -44.03
C SER A 665 -11.29 -36.12 -42.72
N GLU A 666 -11.22 -37.46 -42.69
CA GLU A 666 -11.39 -38.23 -41.44
C GLU A 666 -10.08 -38.39 -40.66
N ASP A 667 -8.95 -37.97 -41.25
CA ASP A 667 -7.63 -38.14 -40.64
C ASP A 667 -7.39 -37.05 -39.61
N LEU A 668 -7.11 -37.48 -38.38
CA LEU A 668 -6.79 -36.60 -37.28
C LEU A 668 -5.41 -35.97 -37.46
N ARG A 669 -5.31 -34.64 -37.38
CA ARG A 669 -4.06 -33.89 -37.55
C ARG A 669 -3.86 -32.84 -36.45
N PRO A 670 -2.61 -32.57 -36.04
CA PRO A 670 -2.30 -31.52 -35.09
C PRO A 670 -2.45 -30.14 -35.73
N HIS A 671 -3.02 -29.21 -34.96
CA HIS A 671 -3.18 -27.80 -35.30
C HIS A 671 -2.75 -26.94 -34.11
N LEU A 672 -2.43 -25.68 -34.36
CA LEU A 672 -2.38 -24.67 -33.31
C LEU A 672 -3.75 -23.99 -33.21
N ARG A 673 -4.24 -23.78 -32.00
CA ARG A 673 -5.49 -23.07 -31.74
C ARG A 673 -5.22 -21.91 -30.80
N PHE A 674 -5.53 -20.69 -31.26
CA PHE A 674 -5.58 -19.50 -30.41
C PHE A 674 -7.05 -19.16 -30.15
N ARG A 675 -7.44 -19.09 -28.88
CA ARG A 675 -8.81 -18.73 -28.52
C ARG A 675 -8.85 -17.74 -27.36
N GLY A 676 -9.83 -16.85 -27.39
CA GLY A 676 -10.26 -16.04 -26.26
C GLY A 676 -11.63 -16.52 -25.79
N ILE A 677 -11.81 -16.59 -24.49
CA ILE A 677 -13.10 -16.90 -23.86
C ILE A 677 -13.47 -15.68 -23.01
N SER A 678 -14.65 -15.13 -23.25
CA SER A 678 -15.24 -14.07 -22.44
C SER A 678 -16.77 -14.23 -22.44
N GLU A 679 -17.28 -14.95 -21.45
CA GLU A 679 -18.72 -15.28 -21.34
C GLU A 679 -19.43 -14.47 -20.25
N THR A 680 -18.73 -13.55 -19.58
CA THR A 680 -19.33 -12.70 -18.54
C THR A 680 -20.38 -11.75 -19.13
N PRO A 681 -21.62 -11.68 -18.61
CA PRO A 681 -22.74 -10.92 -19.22
C PRO A 681 -22.50 -9.42 -19.48
N TYR A 682 -21.51 -8.81 -18.81
CA TYR A 682 -21.22 -7.38 -18.87
C TYR A 682 -19.97 -7.01 -19.68
N ARG A 683 -19.14 -8.01 -20.05
CA ARG A 683 -17.92 -7.84 -20.87
C ARG A 683 -17.75 -8.97 -21.87
N ALA A 684 -18.85 -9.62 -22.26
CA ALA A 684 -18.83 -10.63 -23.31
C ALA A 684 -18.15 -10.01 -24.53
N MET A 685 -17.10 -10.67 -25.01
CA MET A 685 -16.48 -10.24 -26.25
C MET A 685 -17.49 -10.49 -27.36
N GLU A 686 -17.76 -9.49 -28.20
CA GLU A 686 -18.70 -9.67 -29.32
C GLU A 686 -18.19 -10.73 -30.29
N ASN A 687 -16.88 -10.75 -30.54
CA ASN A 687 -16.20 -11.68 -31.45
C ASN A 687 -14.91 -12.19 -30.79
N PRO A 688 -15.00 -13.11 -29.81
CA PRO A 688 -13.81 -13.70 -29.23
C PRO A 688 -12.99 -14.43 -30.31
N PRO A 689 -11.66 -14.31 -30.32
CA PRO A 689 -10.84 -15.04 -31.28
C PRO A 689 -11.02 -16.54 -31.08
N ASN A 690 -11.07 -17.29 -32.18
CA ASN A 690 -11.07 -18.75 -32.19
C ASN A 690 -10.42 -19.21 -33.50
N GLU A 691 -9.13 -18.94 -33.61
CA GLU A 691 -8.35 -19.15 -34.81
C GLU A 691 -7.64 -20.50 -34.77
N ILE A 692 -7.72 -21.23 -35.89
CA ILE A 692 -7.09 -22.53 -36.08
C ILE A 692 -6.04 -22.38 -37.18
N PHE A 693 -4.81 -22.76 -36.86
CA PHE A 693 -3.68 -22.71 -37.77
C PHE A 693 -3.16 -24.13 -38.03
N PRO A 694 -2.83 -24.47 -39.28
CA PRO A 694 -2.10 -25.70 -39.55
C PRO A 694 -0.75 -25.66 -38.82
N LEU A 695 -0.32 -26.80 -38.29
CA LEU A 695 0.99 -26.89 -37.68
C LEU A 695 2.07 -26.59 -38.74
N PRO A 696 3.06 -25.71 -38.47
CA PRO A 696 4.12 -25.42 -39.43
C PRO A 696 4.90 -26.66 -39.87
N GLU A 697 5.45 -26.60 -41.09
CA GLU A 697 6.22 -27.70 -41.66
C GLU A 697 7.43 -28.05 -40.77
N GLY A 698 7.67 -29.34 -40.56
CA GLY A 698 8.77 -29.84 -39.71
C GLY A 698 8.49 -29.85 -38.20
N TRP A 699 7.38 -29.28 -37.72
CA TRP A 699 7.06 -29.26 -36.28
C TRP A 699 6.38 -30.53 -35.78
N ASN A 700 5.76 -31.30 -36.68
CA ASN A 700 5.07 -32.53 -36.31
C ASN A 700 6.05 -33.53 -35.67
N GLY A 701 5.70 -34.06 -34.49
CA GLY A 701 6.55 -34.98 -33.75
C GLY A 701 7.67 -34.34 -32.92
N GLN A 702 7.86 -33.01 -33.02
CA GLN A 702 8.87 -32.28 -32.26
C GLN A 702 8.28 -31.68 -30.97
N LYS A 703 9.15 -31.43 -29.98
CA LYS A 703 8.77 -30.61 -28.83
C LYS A 703 8.54 -29.17 -29.29
N ILE A 704 7.49 -28.55 -28.78
CA ILE A 704 7.09 -27.19 -29.12
C ILE A 704 7.18 -26.34 -27.86
N SER A 705 7.77 -25.16 -27.98
CA SER A 705 7.69 -24.13 -26.95
C SER A 705 6.42 -23.29 -27.17
N LEU A 706 5.65 -23.09 -26.11
CA LEU A 706 4.55 -22.14 -26.06
C LEU A 706 4.96 -20.97 -25.16
N GLN A 707 4.68 -19.75 -25.60
CA GLN A 707 5.05 -18.53 -24.88
C GLN A 707 3.90 -17.53 -24.82
N ILE A 708 3.77 -16.91 -23.65
CA ILE A 708 2.95 -15.74 -23.41
C ILE A 708 3.89 -14.63 -22.94
N GLU A 709 3.87 -13.49 -23.63
CA GLU A 709 4.73 -12.35 -23.33
C GLU A 709 3.89 -11.08 -23.20
N ALA A 710 4.06 -10.35 -22.11
CA ALA A 710 3.54 -9.00 -21.99
C ALA A 710 4.42 -8.05 -22.82
N VAL A 711 4.02 -7.83 -24.07
CA VAL A 711 4.77 -6.99 -25.04
C VAL A 711 4.77 -5.51 -24.66
N ASN A 712 3.79 -5.10 -23.86
CA ASN A 712 3.74 -3.82 -23.15
C ASN A 712 2.76 -3.96 -21.97
N SER A 713 2.53 -2.88 -21.24
CA SER A 713 1.66 -2.88 -20.04
C SER A 713 0.19 -3.24 -20.32
N THR A 714 -0.26 -3.21 -21.58
CA THR A 714 -1.68 -3.37 -21.97
C THR A 714 -1.97 -4.58 -22.85
N HIS A 715 -0.95 -5.21 -23.45
CA HIS A 715 -1.13 -6.29 -24.42
C HIS A 715 -0.22 -7.49 -24.13
N PHE A 716 -0.78 -8.67 -24.36
CA PHE A 716 -0.08 -9.95 -24.32
C PHE A 716 -0.01 -10.53 -25.73
N ALA A 717 1.14 -11.11 -26.09
CA ALA A 717 1.33 -11.87 -27.31
C ALA A 717 1.45 -13.36 -27.01
N PHE A 718 0.78 -14.17 -27.82
CA PHE A 718 0.81 -15.63 -27.75
C PHE A 718 1.62 -16.15 -28.93
N SER A 719 2.67 -16.90 -28.64
CA SER A 719 3.58 -17.40 -29.66
C SER A 719 3.96 -18.86 -29.44
N ALA A 720 4.33 -19.52 -30.53
CA ALA A 720 4.86 -20.88 -30.49
C ALA A 720 6.11 -20.98 -31.37
N GLY A 721 6.97 -21.94 -31.06
CA GLY A 721 8.21 -22.24 -31.79
C GLY A 721 8.68 -23.67 -31.53
N LEU A 722 9.66 -24.15 -32.30
CA LEU A 722 10.35 -25.39 -31.95
C LEU A 722 11.13 -25.20 -30.64
N ALA A 723 11.05 -26.18 -29.73
CA ALA A 723 11.89 -26.17 -28.55
C ALA A 723 13.36 -26.33 -28.97
N SER A 724 14.21 -25.36 -28.64
CA SER A 724 15.66 -25.41 -28.90
C SER A 724 16.43 -25.64 -27.59
N GLN A 725 17.64 -26.20 -27.70
CA GLN A 725 18.59 -26.18 -26.59
C GLN A 725 19.22 -24.77 -26.48
N GLY A 726 18.48 -23.78 -25.98
CA GLY A 726 18.96 -22.40 -25.75
C GLY A 726 17.87 -21.32 -25.85
N ASP A 727 18.23 -20.05 -25.59
CA ASP A 727 17.30 -18.90 -25.56
C ASP A 727 16.77 -18.43 -26.92
N VAL A 728 17.28 -18.98 -28.03
CA VAL A 728 16.97 -18.49 -29.38
C VAL A 728 16.18 -19.57 -30.15
N SER A 729 14.89 -19.70 -29.85
CA SER A 729 13.93 -20.30 -30.79
C SER A 729 13.23 -19.18 -31.54
N GLU A 730 13.11 -19.28 -32.85
CA GLU A 730 12.29 -18.35 -33.63
C GLU A 730 10.81 -18.57 -33.25
N MET A 731 10.28 -17.65 -32.43
CA MET A 731 8.90 -17.70 -31.97
C MET A 731 8.01 -16.98 -32.97
N ARG A 732 6.96 -17.66 -33.43
CA ARG A 732 5.93 -17.07 -34.29
C ARG A 732 4.72 -16.68 -33.45
N VAL A 733 4.26 -15.44 -33.58
CA VAL A 733 3.04 -14.96 -32.92
C VAL A 733 1.80 -15.48 -33.65
N PHE A 734 0.84 -15.99 -32.89
CA PHE A 734 -0.43 -16.53 -33.37
C PHE A 734 -1.65 -15.74 -32.87
N GLY A 735 -1.47 -14.88 -31.87
CA GLY A 735 -2.58 -14.11 -31.31
C GLY A 735 -2.12 -13.04 -30.32
N HIS A 736 -3.01 -12.09 -30.05
CA HIS A 736 -2.84 -11.08 -29.03
C HIS A 736 -4.09 -10.98 -28.15
N CYS A 737 -3.91 -10.54 -26.92
CA CYS A 737 -4.98 -10.25 -25.96
C CYS A 737 -4.70 -8.91 -25.29
N LYS A 738 -5.72 -8.09 -25.08
CA LYS A 738 -5.60 -6.88 -24.25
C LYS A 738 -5.83 -7.23 -22.78
N GLY A 739 -5.08 -6.65 -21.86
CA GLY A 739 -5.31 -6.84 -20.43
C GLY A 739 -6.71 -6.42 -19.98
N THR A 740 -7.32 -5.43 -20.64
CA THR A 740 -8.72 -5.05 -20.39
C THR A 740 -9.73 -6.15 -20.76
N GLU A 741 -9.39 -7.07 -21.66
CA GLU A 741 -10.23 -8.22 -22.03
C GLU A 741 -10.16 -9.35 -20.98
N LEU A 742 -9.22 -9.26 -20.03
CA LEU A 742 -9.04 -10.21 -18.92
C LEU A 742 -9.59 -9.69 -17.58
N VAL A 743 -10.23 -8.51 -17.56
CA VAL A 743 -10.76 -7.91 -16.32
C VAL A 743 -12.27 -8.17 -16.23
N PRO A 744 -12.76 -8.94 -15.24
CA PRO A 744 -14.19 -9.19 -15.05
C PRO A 744 -14.82 -8.02 -14.30
N TYR A 745 -16.10 -7.79 -14.58
CA TYR A 745 -16.91 -6.82 -13.84
C TYR A 745 -16.96 -7.12 -12.33
N TYR A 746 -16.72 -8.36 -11.90
CA TYR A 746 -16.84 -8.79 -10.50
C TYR A 746 -15.52 -9.05 -9.79
N SER A 747 -14.38 -8.64 -10.34
CA SER A 747 -13.13 -8.67 -9.57
C SER A 747 -13.28 -7.74 -8.37
N GLY A 748 -13.44 -8.38 -7.20
CA GLY A 748 -12.94 -7.85 -5.97
C GLY A 748 -11.46 -7.83 -6.16
#